data_AF-A0A7X6RFW8-F1
#
_entry.id   AF-A0A7X6RFW8-F1
#
_cell.length_a   1.000
_cell.length_b   1.000
_cell.length_c   1.000
_cell.angle_alpha   90.00
_cell.angle_beta   90.00
_cell.angle_gamma   90.00
#
_symmetry.space_group_name_H-M   'P 1'
#
loop_
_entity.id
_entity.type
_entity.pdbx_description
1 polymer ?
#
loop_
_entity_poly.entity_id
_entity_poly.type
_entity_poly.pdbx_seq_one_letter_code
_entity_poly.pdbx_strand_id
1 'polypeptide(L)'
;MPDQSVSTGGEPAMAGQPARSTARDVRAGVLLASGAELVQPGFSNTVCYVFQHNGDGSLCVALDRPSDTAVRDVLPQWAELAASPQVVFIGGPVQGDETMCLAALRNDAPSDEVPGLYRIAGRVAVVDPNADPARIAPFVEGVRIFSGYVGWEAGELETAVERGAWLVRDTSTTDLVTTDHAGLWAQVLRRGDPDGTDTFAAVLATRVSLAETHKSAGRFDEAIAVLQAALHGSGNAFDHDSEHTVTIRLSLAQTLRSAERFDEAGALLEAAVAGYAHAGVADHPYGLAHRVLLAALYHSAGRHGDAITLAGNTYDDCVRTLGPVHSFTFTVLDTLLAGYLADGQLDAAIGLAENVLTECGPDLGADHPALFAVRAYRAEAYRNADRLDEAIPLLESLAADRERILGAEHSDTLHTLGRLLGAYWSASRFDEAGALAERMLADHEATMSIADLLAVRRKLADVYWATNRFDEAAEVLTIAATAAGRHLGSEHPETLEISVIIAYAHTCAGRFDTAIPMYEGILTRMQRALGPDHIETLGVSHNLAHAYASVGRHRDAGNQYQATMSGLERAVGPDDPRTLTARGNVARMHLADRRFDSAIQLYESTLADFERVRGHDHPETGAIRDALAAAYQAARTQ
;
A
#
# COMPACT_ATOMS: atom_id res chain seq x y z
N MET A 1 14.09 53.78 -32.50
CA MET A 1 15.30 52.95 -32.41
C MET A 1 15.81 52.99 -30.99
N PRO A 2 16.28 51.87 -30.39
CA PRO A 2 16.12 50.44 -30.75
C PRO A 2 15.15 49.73 -29.77
N ASP A 3 14.34 48.76 -30.17
CA ASP A 3 14.62 47.36 -30.55
C ASP A 3 14.89 46.46 -29.32
N GLN A 4 13.82 45.83 -28.82
CA GLN A 4 13.86 44.80 -27.78
C GLN A 4 13.79 43.43 -28.47
N SER A 5 14.94 42.79 -28.61
CA SER A 5 15.05 41.39 -29.01
C SER A 5 14.74 40.49 -27.82
N VAL A 6 13.70 39.69 -27.98
CA VAL A 6 13.29 38.56 -27.14
C VAL A 6 14.45 37.56 -27.03
N SER A 7 15.00 37.38 -25.82
CA SER A 7 15.88 36.26 -25.50
C SER A 7 15.00 35.03 -25.25
N THR A 8 14.96 34.14 -26.23
CA THR A 8 14.43 32.79 -26.10
C THR A 8 15.12 32.06 -24.94
N GLY A 9 14.30 31.43 -24.09
CA GLY A 9 14.76 30.66 -22.94
C GLY A 9 15.74 29.57 -23.35
N GLY A 10 16.94 29.65 -22.79
CA GLY A 10 17.80 28.49 -22.66
C GLY A 10 17.21 27.60 -21.57
N GLU A 11 16.97 26.34 -21.92
CA GLU A 11 16.74 25.26 -20.97
C GLU A 11 17.76 25.35 -19.82
N PRO A 12 17.36 25.17 -18.55
CA PRO A 12 18.32 25.03 -17.48
C PRO A 12 19.14 23.78 -17.78
N ALA A 13 20.41 23.97 -18.10
CA ALA A 13 21.37 22.89 -18.25
C ALA A 13 21.26 21.98 -17.02
N MET A 14 20.96 20.69 -17.25
CA MET A 14 20.92 19.68 -16.20
C MET A 14 22.16 19.83 -15.31
N ALA A 15 21.90 20.08 -14.02
CA ALA A 15 22.91 20.10 -12.98
C ALA A 15 23.79 18.84 -13.11
N GLY A 16 25.11 19.03 -13.06
CA GLY A 16 26.09 17.98 -13.28
C GLY A 16 25.79 16.75 -12.43
N GLN A 17 25.73 15.58 -13.07
CA GLN A 17 25.69 14.32 -12.34
C GLN A 17 26.84 14.29 -11.32
N PRO A 18 26.59 13.90 -10.06
CA PRO A 18 27.65 13.77 -9.08
C PRO A 18 28.70 12.81 -9.65
N ALA A 19 29.98 13.18 -9.52
CA ALA A 19 31.10 12.42 -10.06
C ALA A 19 30.98 10.94 -9.65
N ARG A 20 30.59 10.07 -10.60
CA ARG A 20 30.37 8.65 -10.34
C ARG A 20 31.72 8.01 -10.06
N SER A 21 31.85 7.37 -8.90
CA SER A 21 32.96 6.46 -8.61
C SER A 21 32.99 5.36 -9.67
N THR A 22 34.18 5.03 -10.14
CA THR A 22 34.39 4.02 -11.19
C THR A 22 35.12 2.82 -10.61
N ALA A 23 35.02 1.67 -11.30
CA ALA A 23 35.79 0.47 -10.95
C ALA A 23 37.31 0.74 -10.83
N ARG A 24 37.84 1.74 -11.54
CA ARG A 24 39.26 2.13 -11.50
C ARG A 24 39.68 2.81 -10.20
N ASP A 25 38.72 3.27 -9.41
CA ASP A 25 39.00 3.96 -8.15
C ASP A 25 39.18 2.97 -6.99
N VAL A 26 38.78 1.70 -7.16
CA VAL A 26 38.91 0.66 -6.16
C VAL A 26 40.37 0.26 -5.99
N ARG A 27 40.90 0.40 -4.78
CA ARG A 27 42.26 0.01 -4.39
C ARG A 27 42.34 -0.16 -2.87
N ALA A 28 43.36 -0.86 -2.40
CA ALA A 28 43.64 -0.88 -0.96
C ALA A 28 43.89 0.56 -0.45
N GLY A 29 43.33 0.90 0.70
CA GLY A 29 43.45 2.22 1.30
C GLY A 29 42.31 3.20 1.04
N VAL A 30 41.24 2.79 0.36
CA VAL A 30 40.05 3.63 0.15
C VAL A 30 38.91 3.24 1.09
N LEU A 31 37.97 4.16 1.26
CA LEU A 31 36.69 3.91 1.90
C LEU A 31 35.62 3.60 0.86
N LEU A 32 34.72 2.71 1.23
CA LEU A 32 33.48 2.43 0.52
C LEU A 32 32.33 2.94 1.38
N ALA A 33 31.67 4.00 0.94
CA ALA A 33 30.44 4.46 1.55
C ALA A 33 29.25 3.80 0.83
N SER A 34 28.33 3.21 1.59
CA SER A 34 27.13 2.59 1.01
C SER A 34 26.32 3.60 0.19
N GLY A 35 25.97 3.21 -1.04
CA GLY A 35 25.18 4.00 -1.98
C GLY A 35 23.67 3.75 -1.85
N ALA A 36 22.90 4.24 -2.83
CA ALA A 36 21.44 4.13 -2.80
C ALA A 36 20.94 2.68 -3.01
N GLU A 37 21.67 1.88 -3.78
CA GLU A 37 21.32 0.49 -4.14
C GLU A 37 21.62 -0.54 -3.03
N LEU A 38 22.38 -0.15 -1.99
CA LEU A 38 22.80 -1.07 -0.94
C LEU A 38 21.86 -1.00 0.27
N VAL A 39 20.86 -1.87 0.27
CA VAL A 39 19.77 -1.94 1.25
C VAL A 39 19.95 -3.08 2.26
N GLN A 40 20.95 -3.95 2.05
CA GLN A 40 21.12 -5.14 2.86
C GLN A 40 21.29 -4.82 4.36
N PRO A 41 20.53 -5.50 5.24
CA PRO A 41 20.74 -5.39 6.69
C PRO A 41 22.19 -5.70 7.00
N GLY A 42 22.90 -4.74 7.58
CA GLY A 42 24.31 -4.91 7.85
C GLY A 42 25.27 -4.20 6.88
N PHE A 43 24.77 -3.53 5.85
CA PHE A 43 25.62 -2.68 5.00
C PHE A 43 24.97 -1.35 4.60
N SER A 44 23.70 -1.14 4.96
CA SER A 44 23.04 0.15 4.80
C SER A 44 23.63 1.20 5.75
N ASN A 45 23.92 2.39 5.22
CA ASN A 45 24.63 3.49 5.91
C ASN A 45 25.98 3.12 6.52
N THR A 46 26.63 2.09 6.00
CA THR A 46 27.92 1.65 6.51
C THR A 46 29.07 2.24 5.68
N VAL A 47 30.22 2.39 6.33
CA VAL A 47 31.50 2.73 5.71
C VAL A 47 32.44 1.57 5.91
N CYS A 48 32.96 1.03 4.81
CA CYS A 48 33.97 -0.01 4.85
C CYS A 48 35.34 0.53 4.44
N TYR A 49 36.39 0.11 5.12
CA TYR A 49 37.77 0.37 4.72
C TYR A 49 38.37 -0.83 3.98
N VAL A 50 38.82 -0.63 2.75
CA VAL A 50 39.45 -1.67 1.92
C VAL A 50 40.90 -1.84 2.35
N PHE A 51 41.22 -2.93 3.05
CA PHE A 51 42.58 -3.19 3.51
C PHE A 51 43.38 -4.06 2.53
N GLN A 52 42.70 -4.80 1.65
CA GLN A 52 43.31 -5.58 0.58
C GLN A 52 42.47 -5.50 -0.70
N HIS A 53 43.14 -5.31 -1.83
CA HIS A 53 42.55 -5.37 -3.16
C HIS A 53 43.60 -5.88 -4.14
N ASN A 54 43.39 -7.07 -4.71
CA ASN A 54 44.31 -7.71 -5.65
C ASN A 54 43.53 -8.55 -6.68
N GLY A 55 44.25 -9.27 -7.55
CA GLY A 55 43.64 -10.11 -8.59
C GLY A 55 42.80 -11.29 -8.07
N ASP A 56 42.90 -11.61 -6.77
CA ASP A 56 42.17 -12.71 -6.13
C ASP A 56 40.87 -12.22 -5.45
N GLY A 57 40.69 -10.91 -5.26
CA GLY A 57 39.49 -10.33 -4.64
C GLY A 57 39.77 -9.08 -3.81
N SER A 58 38.75 -8.66 -3.06
CA SER A 58 38.79 -7.47 -2.19
C SER A 58 38.36 -7.82 -0.78
N LEU A 59 39.10 -7.34 0.23
CA LEU A 59 38.75 -7.50 1.64
C LEU A 59 38.63 -6.14 2.32
N CYS A 60 37.58 -5.97 3.13
CA CYS A 60 37.32 -4.75 3.87
C CYS A 60 36.78 -5.00 5.29
N VAL A 61 36.82 -3.98 6.13
CA VAL A 61 36.17 -3.99 7.45
C VAL A 61 35.22 -2.81 7.58
N ALA A 62 34.02 -3.05 8.12
CA ALA A 62 33.06 -2.00 8.44
C ALA A 62 33.52 -1.18 9.67
N LEU A 63 33.54 0.15 9.54
CA LEU A 63 34.13 1.07 10.51
C LEU A 63 33.13 1.60 11.56
N ASP A 64 31.83 1.53 11.28
CA ASP A 64 30.76 2.23 11.99
C ASP A 64 30.00 1.34 13.00
N ARG A 65 30.50 0.14 13.29
CA ARG A 65 29.74 -0.92 13.97
C ARG A 65 30.35 -1.35 15.30
N PRO A 66 30.20 -0.57 16.38
CA PRO A 66 30.65 -0.99 17.69
C PRO A 66 29.83 -2.20 18.18
N SER A 67 30.48 -3.15 18.85
CA SER A 67 29.81 -4.21 19.61
C SER A 67 29.73 -3.86 21.09
N ASP A 68 29.02 -4.67 21.86
CA ASP A 68 29.00 -4.59 23.33
C ASP A 68 30.25 -5.21 23.99
N THR A 69 31.16 -5.80 23.20
CA THR A 69 32.34 -6.49 23.71
C THR A 69 33.50 -5.50 23.88
N ALA A 70 33.98 -5.33 25.10
CA ALA A 70 35.11 -4.43 25.36
C ALA A 70 36.42 -5.02 24.82
N VAL A 71 37.30 -4.16 24.29
CA VAL A 71 38.62 -4.58 23.79
C VAL A 71 39.42 -5.31 24.87
N ARG A 72 39.32 -4.87 26.13
CA ARG A 72 40.05 -5.48 27.24
C ARG A 72 39.72 -6.96 27.48
N ASP A 73 38.55 -7.40 27.05
CA ASP A 73 38.07 -8.77 27.27
C ASP A 73 38.57 -9.71 26.17
N VAL A 74 38.94 -9.18 24.99
CA VAL A 74 39.40 -9.95 23.83
C VAL A 74 40.91 -9.83 23.64
N LEU A 75 41.44 -8.61 23.74
CA LEU A 75 42.84 -8.27 23.55
C LEU A 75 43.29 -7.27 24.64
N PRO A 76 43.46 -7.72 25.90
CA PRO A 76 43.78 -6.84 27.04
C PRO A 76 45.04 -6.01 26.84
N GLN A 77 46.06 -6.58 26.19
CA GLN A 77 47.32 -5.88 25.90
C GLN A 77 47.15 -4.66 24.97
N TRP A 78 46.08 -4.63 24.18
CA TRP A 78 45.79 -3.56 23.23
C TRP A 78 44.82 -2.49 23.78
N ALA A 79 44.26 -2.69 24.98
CA ALA A 79 43.21 -1.83 25.53
C ALA A 79 43.65 -0.38 25.72
N GLU A 80 44.91 -0.13 26.08
CA GLU A 80 45.41 1.25 26.27
C GLU A 80 45.64 1.99 24.94
N LEU A 81 45.90 1.28 23.86
CA LEU A 81 46.08 1.84 22.51
C LEU A 81 44.77 1.88 21.70
N ALA A 82 43.72 1.23 22.19
CA ALA A 82 42.43 1.19 21.52
C ALA A 82 41.77 2.57 21.51
N ALA A 83 41.39 3.04 20.32
CA ALA A 83 40.67 4.29 20.16
C ALA A 83 39.26 4.21 20.77
N SER A 84 38.71 5.35 21.23
CA SER A 84 37.37 5.38 21.81
C SER A 84 36.27 5.17 20.75
N PRO A 85 35.16 4.48 21.06
CA PRO A 85 34.94 3.66 22.25
C PRO A 85 35.83 2.40 22.20
N GLN A 86 36.32 1.97 23.36
CA GLN A 86 37.23 0.82 23.50
C GLN A 86 36.49 -0.52 23.45
N VAL A 87 35.69 -0.71 22.40
CA VAL A 87 34.95 -1.92 22.09
C VAL A 87 35.43 -2.51 20.77
N VAL A 88 35.20 -3.81 20.59
CA VAL A 88 35.45 -4.50 19.32
C VAL A 88 34.37 -4.09 18.33
N PHE A 89 34.75 -3.89 17.07
CA PHE A 89 33.83 -3.53 16.00
C PHE A 89 33.46 -4.75 15.15
N ILE A 90 32.24 -4.82 14.65
CA ILE A 90 31.80 -5.90 13.77
C ILE A 90 32.23 -5.56 12.34
N GLY A 91 33.33 -6.16 11.88
CA GLY A 91 33.96 -5.82 10.61
C GLY A 91 33.27 -6.44 9.37
N GLY A 92 32.50 -7.51 9.53
CA GLY A 92 31.71 -8.12 8.46
C GLY A 92 31.10 -9.47 8.84
N PRO A 93 30.28 -10.08 7.96
CA PRO A 93 29.52 -11.30 8.24
C PRO A 93 30.38 -12.58 8.22
N VAL A 94 31.62 -12.51 7.71
CA VAL A 94 32.55 -13.64 7.72
C VAL A 94 33.03 -13.84 9.17
N GLN A 95 32.42 -14.78 9.88
CA GLN A 95 32.86 -15.21 11.20
C GLN A 95 34.07 -16.15 11.05
N GLY A 96 35.24 -15.64 11.42
CA GLY A 96 36.40 -16.46 11.77
C GLY A 96 36.96 -15.99 13.10
N ASP A 97 37.70 -16.85 13.81
CA ASP A 97 38.45 -16.51 15.04
C ASP A 97 39.56 -15.44 14.80
N GLU A 98 39.60 -14.82 13.62
CA GLU A 98 40.61 -13.87 13.18
C GLU A 98 40.21 -12.45 13.60
N THR A 99 40.93 -11.93 14.60
CA THR A 99 40.81 -10.53 15.02
C THR A 99 41.65 -9.66 14.09
N MET A 100 41.04 -8.64 13.49
CA MET A 100 41.75 -7.69 12.65
C MET A 100 41.97 -6.38 13.40
N CYS A 101 43.21 -5.90 13.38
CA CYS A 101 43.59 -4.64 14.02
C CYS A 101 44.08 -3.66 12.97
N LEU A 102 43.45 -2.48 12.89
CA LEU A 102 43.92 -1.37 12.06
C LEU A 102 44.46 -0.25 12.94
N ALA A 103 45.59 0.34 12.55
CA ALA A 103 46.19 1.47 13.22
C ALA A 103 46.17 2.72 12.34
N ALA A 104 45.76 3.84 12.93
CA ALA A 104 46.09 5.16 12.41
C ALA A 104 47.52 5.50 12.82
N LEU A 105 48.43 5.67 11.85
CA LEU A 105 49.84 5.96 12.08
C LEU A 105 50.05 7.44 12.36
N ARG A 106 50.99 7.80 13.25
CA ARG A 106 51.43 9.19 13.47
C ARG A 106 52.16 9.73 12.23
N ASN A 107 52.24 11.06 12.11
CA ASN A 107 52.92 11.72 10.98
C ASN A 107 54.41 11.38 10.85
N ASP A 108 55.07 11.08 11.96
CA ASP A 108 56.49 10.76 12.09
C ASP A 108 56.78 9.25 12.11
N ALA A 109 55.77 8.41 11.87
CA ALA A 109 55.95 6.96 11.79
C ALA A 109 56.91 6.59 10.64
N PRO A 110 57.92 5.73 10.88
CA PRO A 110 58.93 5.38 9.89
C PRO A 110 58.32 4.76 8.63
N SER A 111 58.99 4.96 7.49
CA SER A 111 58.62 4.35 6.20
C SER A 111 58.94 2.86 6.15
N ASP A 112 59.88 2.40 6.97
CA ASP A 112 60.38 1.02 6.99
C ASP A 112 59.42 0.12 7.80
N GLU A 113 59.45 -1.20 7.51
CA GLU A 113 58.61 -2.19 8.21
C GLU A 113 58.96 -2.25 9.70
N VAL A 114 58.05 -1.76 10.54
CA VAL A 114 58.07 -2.01 11.98
C VAL A 114 57.50 -3.41 12.20
N PRO A 115 58.22 -4.35 12.85
CA PRO A 115 57.72 -5.70 13.06
C PRO A 115 56.35 -5.71 13.73
N GLY A 116 55.36 -6.36 13.09
CA GLY A 116 53.97 -6.41 13.55
C GLY A 116 53.08 -5.24 13.10
N LEU A 117 53.59 -4.33 12.25
CA LEU A 117 52.86 -3.19 11.71
C LEU A 117 53.07 -3.09 10.19
N TYR A 118 52.03 -3.41 9.42
CA TYR A 118 52.07 -3.53 7.96
C TYR A 118 51.30 -2.39 7.32
N ARG A 119 52.00 -1.44 6.68
CA ARG A 119 51.38 -0.26 6.07
C ARG A 119 50.60 -0.65 4.80
N ILE A 120 49.35 -0.22 4.70
CA ILE A 120 48.49 -0.46 3.52
C ILE A 120 48.59 0.71 2.56
N ALA A 121 48.15 1.88 3.01
CA ALA A 121 48.12 3.09 2.22
C ALA A 121 48.13 4.32 3.13
N GLY A 122 48.87 5.35 2.73
CA GLY A 122 49.00 6.58 3.50
C GLY A 122 49.43 6.31 4.94
N ARG A 123 48.61 6.74 5.89
CA ARG A 123 48.85 6.64 7.34
C ARG A 123 47.99 5.55 8.00
N VAL A 124 47.63 4.50 7.28
CA VAL A 124 46.88 3.35 7.81
C VAL A 124 47.69 2.07 7.67
N ALA A 125 47.72 1.27 8.74
CA ALA A 125 48.41 -0.02 8.78
C ALA A 125 47.55 -1.11 9.41
N VAL A 126 47.77 -2.36 8.99
CA VAL A 126 47.33 -3.56 9.72
C VAL A 126 48.34 -3.85 10.83
N VAL A 127 47.82 -4.23 11.99
CA VAL A 127 48.56 -4.58 13.18
C VAL A 127 48.43 -6.07 13.41
N ASP A 128 49.54 -6.77 13.65
CA ASP A 128 49.53 -8.14 14.14
C ASP A 128 49.02 -8.14 15.59
N PRO A 129 47.87 -8.77 15.91
CA PRO A 129 47.33 -8.78 17.26
C PRO A 129 48.23 -9.46 18.29
N ASN A 130 49.18 -10.30 17.84
CA ASN A 130 50.15 -10.99 18.69
C ASN A 130 51.44 -10.20 18.92
N ALA A 131 51.63 -9.06 18.24
CA ALA A 131 52.79 -8.21 18.45
C ALA A 131 52.73 -7.51 19.82
N ASP A 132 53.91 -7.15 20.32
CA ASP A 132 54.08 -6.40 21.58
C ASP A 132 53.58 -4.94 21.38
N PRO A 133 52.47 -4.53 22.02
CA PRO A 133 51.89 -3.20 21.83
C PRO A 133 52.85 -2.07 22.22
N ALA A 134 53.77 -2.30 23.17
CA ALA A 134 54.74 -1.30 23.60
C ALA A 134 55.72 -0.90 22.47
N ARG A 135 55.96 -1.79 21.50
CA ARG A 135 56.81 -1.52 20.34
C ARG A 135 56.09 -0.73 19.25
N ILE A 136 54.76 -0.80 19.22
CA ILE A 136 53.91 -0.18 18.21
C ILE A 136 53.35 1.17 18.70
N ALA A 137 53.11 1.29 20.01
CA ALA A 137 52.61 2.50 20.68
C ALA A 137 53.26 3.82 20.24
N PRO A 138 54.60 3.92 20.04
CA PRO A 138 55.22 5.18 19.65
C PRO A 138 54.82 5.68 18.26
N PHE A 139 54.30 4.80 17.40
CA PHE A 139 54.08 5.06 15.97
C PHE A 139 52.60 5.23 15.60
N VAL A 140 51.68 5.01 16.54
CA VAL A 140 50.24 5.02 16.29
C VAL A 140 49.52 6.11 17.08
N GLU A 141 48.48 6.69 16.49
CA GLU A 141 47.53 7.60 17.15
C GLU A 141 46.44 6.82 17.89
N GLY A 142 46.11 5.64 17.39
CA GLY A 142 45.16 4.72 18.00
C GLY A 142 44.99 3.47 17.13
N VAL A 143 44.53 2.40 17.78
CA VAL A 143 44.23 1.12 17.15
C VAL A 143 42.74 0.85 17.23
N ARG A 144 42.16 0.32 16.15
CA ARG A 144 40.78 -0.14 16.07
C ARG A 144 40.77 -1.65 15.84
N ILE A 145 39.94 -2.35 16.60
CA ILE A 145 39.90 -3.82 16.63
C ILE A 145 38.55 -4.27 16.08
N PHE A 146 38.60 -5.20 15.13
CA PHE A 146 37.46 -5.74 14.42
C PHE A 146 37.36 -7.25 14.60
N SER A 147 36.12 -7.73 14.69
CA SER A 147 35.77 -9.13 14.57
C SER A 147 35.16 -9.36 13.19
N GLY A 148 35.78 -10.25 12.40
CA GLY A 148 35.38 -10.54 11.03
C GLY A 148 35.70 -9.44 10.02
N TYR A 149 35.44 -9.74 8.75
CA TYR A 149 35.64 -8.85 7.60
C TYR A 149 34.60 -9.14 6.52
N VAL A 150 34.56 -8.31 5.49
CA VAL A 150 33.77 -8.51 4.28
C VAL A 150 34.71 -8.84 3.14
N GLY A 151 34.36 -9.83 2.34
CA GLY A 151 35.13 -10.25 1.17
C GLY A 151 34.29 -10.27 -0.09
N TRP A 152 34.92 -9.97 -1.22
CA TRP A 152 34.39 -10.13 -2.57
C TRP A 152 35.35 -10.97 -3.40
N GLU A 153 34.80 -11.82 -4.27
CA GLU A 153 35.60 -12.47 -5.30
C GLU A 153 36.09 -11.45 -6.34
N ALA A 154 37.05 -11.88 -7.17
CA ALA A 154 37.65 -11.02 -8.18
C ALA A 154 36.61 -10.35 -9.10
N GLY A 155 36.59 -9.01 -9.14
CA GLY A 155 35.72 -8.20 -9.98
C GLY A 155 34.30 -7.94 -9.44
N GLU A 156 33.88 -8.57 -8.34
CA GLU A 156 32.54 -8.38 -7.80
C GLU A 156 32.36 -6.99 -7.14
N LEU A 157 33.39 -6.51 -6.43
CA LEU A 157 33.35 -5.19 -5.78
C LEU A 157 33.28 -4.07 -6.82
N GLU A 158 34.06 -4.17 -7.88
CA GLU A 158 34.09 -3.24 -9.00
C GLU A 158 32.72 -3.18 -9.69
N THR A 159 32.10 -4.33 -9.90
CA THR A 159 30.73 -4.43 -10.41
C THR A 159 29.74 -3.76 -9.46
N ALA A 160 29.90 -3.92 -8.14
CA ALA A 160 29.05 -3.28 -7.14
C ALA A 160 29.23 -1.75 -7.11
N VAL A 161 30.45 -1.25 -7.31
CA VAL A 161 30.74 0.19 -7.44
C VAL A 161 30.12 0.76 -8.73
N GLU A 162 30.24 0.06 -9.86
CA GLU A 162 29.64 0.48 -11.13
C GLU A 162 28.11 0.53 -11.08
N ARG A 163 27.49 -0.40 -10.32
CA ARG A 163 26.05 -0.39 -10.03
C ARG A 163 25.64 0.70 -9.04
N GLY A 164 26.59 1.39 -8.40
CA GLY A 164 26.31 2.43 -7.41
C GLY A 164 25.93 1.90 -6.02
N ALA A 165 26.19 0.61 -5.73
CA ALA A 165 26.01 0.05 -4.39
C ALA A 165 27.06 0.58 -3.40
N TRP A 166 28.25 0.90 -3.90
CA TRP A 166 29.35 1.49 -3.12
C TRP A 166 29.92 2.73 -3.82
N LEU A 167 30.18 3.77 -3.03
CA LEU A 167 30.86 4.99 -3.47
C LEU A 167 32.28 4.99 -2.89
N VAL A 168 33.28 5.09 -3.76
CA VAL A 168 34.69 5.09 -3.38
C VAL A 168 35.10 6.48 -2.91
N ARG A 169 35.73 6.57 -1.74
CA ARG A 169 36.20 7.83 -1.12
C ARG A 169 37.61 7.67 -0.58
N ASP A 170 38.34 8.78 -0.56
CA ASP A 170 39.66 8.80 0.06
C ASP A 170 39.56 8.69 1.58
N THR A 171 40.45 7.89 2.17
CA THR A 171 40.53 7.65 3.61
C THR A 171 41.27 8.78 4.32
N SER A 172 40.72 9.27 5.43
CA SER A 172 41.44 10.08 6.43
C SER A 172 41.79 9.22 7.65
N THR A 173 42.91 9.51 8.33
CA THR A 173 43.28 8.79 9.56
C THR A 173 42.24 8.96 10.67
N THR A 174 41.52 10.08 10.66
CA THR A 174 40.44 10.38 11.62
C THR A 174 39.24 9.44 11.48
N ASP A 175 39.06 8.77 10.34
CA ASP A 175 37.91 7.89 10.10
C ASP A 175 37.98 6.61 10.92
N LEU A 176 39.19 6.08 11.11
CA LEU A 176 39.43 4.85 11.86
C LEU A 176 39.31 5.05 13.38
N VAL A 177 39.68 6.24 13.85
CA VAL A 177 39.75 6.58 15.27
C VAL A 177 38.66 7.57 15.71
N THR A 178 37.65 7.82 14.85
CA THR A 178 36.53 8.71 15.18
C THR A 178 35.84 8.26 16.47
N THR A 179 35.21 9.20 17.18
CA THR A 179 34.27 8.88 18.28
C THR A 179 32.82 8.95 17.83
N ASP A 180 32.56 9.62 16.70
CA ASP A 180 31.25 9.71 16.05
C ASP A 180 31.14 8.64 14.95
N HIS A 181 30.89 7.41 15.38
CA HIS A 181 30.72 6.27 14.47
C HIS A 181 29.38 6.31 13.75
N ALA A 182 28.36 6.86 14.40
CA ALA A 182 27.00 6.96 13.89
C ALA A 182 26.89 8.01 12.76
N GLY A 183 27.68 9.10 12.83
CA GLY A 183 27.78 10.13 11.81
C GLY A 183 28.83 9.88 10.72
N LEU A 184 29.67 8.85 10.86
CA LEU A 184 30.82 8.59 9.98
C LEU A 184 30.42 8.44 8.50
N TRP A 185 29.35 7.71 8.20
CA TRP A 185 28.85 7.54 6.83
C TRP A 185 28.48 8.87 6.17
N ALA A 186 27.73 9.71 6.90
CA ALA A 186 27.37 11.03 6.42
C ALA A 186 28.59 11.95 6.28
N GLN A 187 29.58 11.83 7.17
CA GLN A 187 30.80 12.60 7.06
C GLN A 187 31.61 12.21 5.82
N VAL A 188 31.77 10.91 5.55
CA VAL A 188 32.55 10.38 4.43
C VAL A 188 31.89 10.70 3.08
N LEU A 189 30.57 10.62 2.99
CA LEU A 189 29.85 10.97 1.75
C LEU A 189 30.02 12.45 1.36
N ARG A 190 30.14 13.35 2.33
CA ARG A 190 30.25 14.80 2.12
C ARG A 190 31.64 15.26 1.66
N ARG A 191 32.69 14.44 1.80
CA ARG A 191 34.10 14.85 1.57
C ARG A 191 34.52 15.06 0.10
N GLY A 192 33.63 14.85 -0.86
CA GLY A 192 33.90 15.02 -2.29
C GLY A 192 33.42 16.35 -2.88
N ASP A 193 32.77 17.21 -2.09
CA ASP A 193 32.15 18.44 -2.57
C ASP A 193 32.18 19.52 -1.46
N PRO A 194 32.83 20.69 -1.67
CA PRO A 194 32.91 21.74 -0.67
C PRO A 194 31.55 22.30 -0.23
N ASP A 195 30.51 22.17 -1.07
CA ASP A 195 29.12 22.53 -0.74
C ASP A 195 28.33 21.38 -0.09
N GLY A 196 28.92 20.17 0.01
CA GLY A 196 28.62 19.10 0.96
C GLY A 196 27.19 18.55 1.06
N THR A 197 26.21 19.11 0.35
CA THR A 197 24.78 18.86 0.58
C THR A 197 24.18 18.04 -0.56
N ASP A 198 24.65 18.24 -1.80
CA ASP A 198 24.02 17.70 -3.00
C ASP A 198 24.22 16.19 -3.17
N THR A 199 25.44 15.66 -2.97
CA THR A 199 25.68 14.22 -3.11
C THR A 199 24.96 13.40 -2.02
N PHE A 200 24.93 13.92 -0.79
CA PHE A 200 24.25 13.26 0.32
C PHE A 200 22.72 13.33 0.19
N ALA A 201 22.18 14.51 -0.13
CA ALA A 201 20.77 14.69 -0.41
C ALA A 201 20.31 13.87 -1.62
N ALA A 202 21.13 13.78 -2.68
CA ALA A 202 20.83 12.95 -3.84
C ALA A 202 20.75 11.45 -3.49
N VAL A 203 21.65 10.94 -2.64
CA VAL A 203 21.57 9.54 -2.17
C VAL A 203 20.29 9.29 -1.36
N LEU A 204 19.92 10.21 -0.47
CA LEU A 204 18.67 10.10 0.31
C LEU A 204 17.42 10.18 -0.59
N ALA A 205 17.38 11.11 -1.54
CA ALA A 205 16.29 11.24 -2.50
C ALA A 205 16.17 10.00 -3.42
N THR A 206 17.30 9.43 -3.83
CA THR A 206 17.33 8.19 -4.61
C THR A 206 16.77 7.02 -3.80
N ARG A 207 17.07 6.94 -2.50
CA ARG A 207 16.49 5.91 -1.62
C ARG A 207 14.99 6.06 -1.43
N VAL A 208 14.48 7.28 -1.28
CA VAL A 208 13.02 7.52 -1.26
C VAL A 208 12.38 7.05 -2.58
N SER A 209 13.01 7.36 -3.72
CA SER A 209 12.52 6.94 -5.04
C SER A 209 12.57 5.41 -5.23
N LEU A 210 13.63 4.76 -4.73
CA LEU A 210 13.75 3.30 -4.74
C LEU A 210 12.68 2.65 -3.86
N ALA A 211 12.45 3.19 -2.66
CA ALA A 211 11.39 2.71 -1.78
C ALA A 211 9.99 2.86 -2.40
N GLU A 212 9.73 3.95 -3.11
CA GLU A 212 8.47 4.14 -3.86
C GLU A 212 8.30 3.06 -4.95
N THR A 213 9.40 2.70 -5.63
CA THR A 213 9.42 1.63 -6.63
C THR A 213 9.13 0.26 -6.01
N HIS A 214 9.70 -0.02 -4.83
CA HIS A 214 9.38 -1.23 -4.06
C HIS A 214 7.91 -1.25 -3.63
N LYS A 215 7.40 -0.13 -3.11
CA LYS A 215 6.01 0.03 -2.68
C LYS A 215 5.04 -0.20 -3.85
N SER A 216 5.29 0.41 -5.02
CA SER A 216 4.46 0.19 -6.22
C SER A 216 4.48 -1.25 -6.72
N ALA A 217 5.53 -2.01 -6.40
CA ALA A 217 5.65 -3.43 -6.72
C ALA A 217 5.05 -4.35 -5.63
N GLY A 218 4.42 -3.81 -4.57
CA GLY A 218 3.89 -4.58 -3.44
C GLY A 218 4.95 -5.13 -2.48
N ARG A 219 6.21 -4.73 -2.65
CA ARG A 219 7.36 -5.15 -1.84
C ARG A 219 7.55 -4.23 -0.65
N PHE A 220 6.61 -4.29 0.29
CA PHE A 220 6.53 -3.34 1.39
C PHE A 220 7.69 -3.45 2.39
N ASP A 221 8.13 -4.67 2.73
CA ASP A 221 9.22 -4.85 3.70
C ASP A 221 10.55 -4.30 3.18
N GLU A 222 10.85 -4.48 1.88
CA GLU A 222 12.02 -3.87 1.27
C GLU A 222 11.92 -2.34 1.26
N ALA A 223 10.76 -1.78 0.92
CA ALA A 223 10.54 -0.33 0.95
C ALA A 223 10.74 0.26 2.37
N ILE A 224 10.20 -0.42 3.39
CA ILE A 224 10.34 -0.04 4.80
C ILE A 224 11.82 -0.08 5.22
N ALA A 225 12.55 -1.15 4.86
CA ALA A 225 13.96 -1.29 5.20
C ALA A 225 14.82 -0.15 4.58
N VAL A 226 14.57 0.20 3.31
CA VAL A 226 15.24 1.34 2.65
C VAL A 226 15.01 2.64 3.42
N LEU A 227 13.76 2.92 3.77
CA LEU A 227 13.37 4.18 4.40
C LEU A 227 13.81 4.27 5.87
N GLN A 228 13.76 3.17 6.62
CA GLN A 228 14.30 3.11 7.99
C GLN A 228 15.80 3.38 8.02
N ALA A 229 16.55 2.76 7.09
CA ALA A 229 17.97 3.04 6.94
C ALA A 229 18.19 4.52 6.57
N ALA A 230 17.50 5.04 5.55
CA ALA A 230 17.61 6.45 5.16
C ALA A 230 17.32 7.41 6.34
N LEU A 231 16.30 7.10 7.15
CA LEU A 231 15.91 7.92 8.29
C LEU A 231 17.01 7.92 9.37
N HIS A 232 17.56 6.77 9.71
CA HIS A 232 18.67 6.66 10.66
C HIS A 232 19.89 7.46 10.21
N GLY A 233 20.25 7.34 8.93
CA GLY A 233 21.38 8.08 8.34
C GLY A 233 21.16 9.59 8.32
N SER A 234 19.91 10.04 8.08
CA SER A 234 19.56 11.45 8.11
C SER A 234 19.56 12.05 9.52
N GLY A 235 19.07 11.32 10.53
CA GLY A 235 18.96 11.80 11.91
C GLY A 235 20.31 12.03 12.60
N ASN A 236 21.37 11.34 12.17
CA ASN A 236 22.74 11.57 12.66
C ASN A 236 23.44 12.74 11.94
N ALA A 237 22.96 13.12 10.76
CA ALA A 237 23.64 14.04 9.85
C ALA A 237 23.03 15.44 9.80
N PHE A 238 21.72 15.52 10.07
CA PHE A 238 20.92 16.73 10.05
C PHE A 238 20.15 16.89 11.35
N ASP A 239 19.72 18.12 11.63
CA ASP A 239 18.71 18.35 12.65
C ASP A 239 17.45 17.51 12.36
N HIS A 240 16.76 17.11 13.43
CA HIS A 240 15.56 16.28 13.34
C HIS A 240 14.43 16.93 12.50
N ASP A 241 14.54 18.24 12.29
CA ASP A 241 13.64 19.12 11.54
C ASP A 241 14.13 19.49 10.14
N SER A 242 15.22 18.88 9.67
CA SER A 242 15.63 19.08 8.28
C SER A 242 14.59 18.54 7.31
N GLU A 243 14.41 19.23 6.19
CA GLU A 243 13.47 18.85 5.13
C GLU A 243 13.67 17.39 4.67
N HIS A 244 14.91 16.93 4.60
CA HIS A 244 15.25 15.55 4.21
C HIS A 244 14.79 14.53 5.27
N THR A 245 15.07 14.78 6.54
CA THR A 245 14.64 13.89 7.64
C THR A 245 13.12 13.82 7.71
N VAL A 246 12.44 14.96 7.55
CA VAL A 246 10.97 15.03 7.50
C VAL A 246 10.46 14.22 6.31
N THR A 247 10.95 14.47 5.10
CA THR A 247 10.50 13.78 3.88
C THR A 247 10.61 12.26 4.01
N ILE A 248 11.77 11.75 4.48
CA ILE A 248 11.96 10.31 4.67
C ILE A 248 10.99 9.75 5.71
N ARG A 249 10.78 10.48 6.82
CA ARG A 249 9.83 10.07 7.87
C ARG A 249 8.40 9.98 7.34
N LEU A 250 7.96 10.97 6.56
CA LEU A 250 6.64 10.97 5.95
C LEU A 250 6.49 9.81 4.95
N SER A 251 7.48 9.57 4.09
CA SER A 251 7.47 8.43 3.16
C SER A 251 7.45 7.09 3.91
N LEU A 252 8.19 6.96 5.02
CA LEU A 252 8.19 5.76 5.85
C LEU A 252 6.81 5.52 6.47
N ALA A 253 6.21 6.55 7.07
CA ALA A 253 4.89 6.45 7.67
C ALA A 253 3.81 6.06 6.64
N GLN A 254 3.86 6.63 5.42
CA GLN A 254 2.96 6.27 4.32
C GLN A 254 3.15 4.83 3.85
N THR A 255 4.40 4.36 3.81
CA THR A 255 4.72 2.96 3.42
C THR A 255 4.23 1.99 4.49
N LEU A 256 4.48 2.26 5.77
CA LEU A 256 3.96 1.47 6.89
C LEU A 256 2.43 1.42 6.89
N ARG A 257 1.75 2.55 6.62
CA ARG A 257 0.29 2.59 6.46
C ARG A 257 -0.19 1.72 5.31
N SER A 258 0.50 1.76 4.16
CA SER A 258 0.15 0.95 2.98
C SER A 258 0.37 -0.55 3.23
N ALA A 259 1.26 -0.89 4.15
CA ALA A 259 1.53 -2.25 4.63
C ALA A 259 0.65 -2.67 5.83
N GLU A 260 -0.35 -1.86 6.20
CA GLU A 260 -1.24 -2.09 7.35
C GLU A 260 -0.52 -2.19 8.73
N ARG A 261 0.72 -1.69 8.83
CA ARG A 261 1.52 -1.63 10.06
C ARG A 261 1.21 -0.35 10.84
N PHE A 262 -0.05 -0.19 11.24
CA PHE A 262 -0.57 1.06 11.82
C PHE A 262 0.13 1.47 13.12
N ASP A 263 0.47 0.53 13.99
CA ASP A 263 1.11 0.83 15.28
C ASP A 263 2.51 1.44 15.12
N GLU A 264 3.31 0.90 14.19
CA GLU A 264 4.66 1.41 13.91
C GLU A 264 4.63 2.78 13.24
N ALA A 265 3.71 2.98 12.30
CA ALA A 265 3.46 4.29 11.71
C ALA A 265 3.01 5.31 12.77
N GLY A 266 2.16 4.87 13.70
CA GLY A 266 1.62 5.67 14.79
C GLY A 266 2.73 6.15 15.71
N ALA A 267 3.53 5.22 16.23
CA ALA A 267 4.65 5.53 17.10
C ALA A 267 5.65 6.50 16.45
N LEU A 268 5.95 6.32 15.16
CA LEU A 268 6.86 7.19 14.40
C LEU A 268 6.34 8.63 14.31
N LEU A 269 5.05 8.80 13.98
CA LEU A 269 4.43 10.11 13.80
C LEU A 269 4.12 10.78 15.14
N GLU A 270 3.66 10.04 16.14
CA GLU A 270 3.42 10.54 17.50
C GLU A 270 4.70 11.08 18.12
N ALA A 271 5.83 10.37 17.97
CA ALA A 271 7.13 10.84 18.43
C ALA A 271 7.55 12.15 17.74
N ALA A 272 7.31 12.27 16.43
CA ALA A 272 7.61 13.50 15.69
C ALA A 272 6.72 14.67 16.15
N VAL A 273 5.40 14.47 16.26
CA VAL A 273 4.45 15.48 16.75
C VAL A 273 4.81 15.93 18.16
N ALA A 274 5.15 14.99 19.05
CA ALA A 274 5.61 15.30 20.40
C ALA A 274 6.90 16.12 20.36
N GLY A 275 7.87 15.78 19.50
CA GLY A 275 9.10 16.54 19.32
C GLY A 275 8.86 18.02 18.98
N TYR A 276 8.02 18.29 17.99
CA TYR A 276 7.65 19.67 17.62
C TYR A 276 6.93 20.42 18.75
N ALA A 277 6.07 19.73 19.50
CA ALA A 277 5.39 20.31 20.65
C ALA A 277 6.36 20.69 21.78
N HIS A 278 7.32 19.83 22.12
CA HIS A 278 8.33 20.10 23.15
C HIS A 278 9.26 21.24 22.76
N ALA A 279 9.58 21.38 21.48
CA ALA A 279 10.40 22.47 20.96
C ALA A 279 9.64 23.82 20.87
N GLY A 280 8.34 23.85 21.18
CA GLY A 280 7.53 25.06 21.10
C GLY A 280 7.24 25.54 19.67
N VAL A 281 7.39 24.65 18.69
CA VAL A 281 7.22 24.91 17.25
C VAL A 281 6.17 23.97 16.63
N ALA A 282 5.12 23.66 17.38
CA ALA A 282 4.02 22.80 16.93
C ALA A 282 3.30 23.32 15.67
N ASP A 283 3.24 24.64 15.54
CA ASP A 283 2.64 25.36 14.39
C ASP A 283 3.59 25.45 13.18
N HIS A 284 4.81 24.90 13.28
CA HIS A 284 5.73 24.85 12.14
C HIS A 284 5.11 24.00 11.01
N PRO A 285 5.28 24.35 9.73
CA PRO A 285 4.71 23.57 8.61
C PRO A 285 5.00 22.07 8.67
N TYR A 286 6.20 21.69 9.10
CA TYR A 286 6.53 20.28 9.32
C TYR A 286 5.77 19.64 10.49
N GLY A 287 5.60 20.34 11.62
CA GLY A 287 4.79 19.86 12.74
C GLY A 287 3.33 19.62 12.33
N LEU A 288 2.75 20.57 11.58
CA LEU A 288 1.41 20.44 11.03
C LEU A 288 1.30 19.26 10.04
N ALA A 289 2.29 19.07 9.15
CA ALA A 289 2.33 17.93 8.22
C ALA A 289 2.31 16.57 8.93
N HIS A 290 3.05 16.42 10.03
CA HIS A 290 3.02 15.19 10.82
C HIS A 290 1.66 14.98 11.51
N ARG A 291 1.00 16.05 11.99
CA ARG A 291 -0.34 15.97 12.61
C ARG A 291 -1.39 15.52 11.59
N VAL A 292 -1.36 16.05 10.37
CA VAL A 292 -2.28 15.63 9.28
C VAL A 292 -2.09 14.16 8.94
N LEU A 293 -0.85 13.72 8.74
CA LEU A 293 -0.56 12.32 8.42
C LEU A 293 -0.94 11.39 9.57
N LEU A 294 -0.75 11.80 10.82
CA LEU A 294 -1.18 11.04 12.00
C LEU A 294 -2.70 10.95 12.08
N ALA A 295 -3.43 12.02 11.77
CA ALA A 295 -4.89 11.98 11.70
C ALA A 295 -5.38 11.03 10.58
N ALA A 296 -4.77 11.09 9.39
CA ALA A 296 -5.09 10.17 8.29
C ALA A 296 -4.78 8.70 8.65
N LEU A 297 -3.72 8.46 9.44
CA LEU A 297 -3.37 7.15 9.96
C LEU A 297 -4.42 6.65 10.96
N TYR A 298 -4.82 7.47 11.94
CA TYR A 298 -5.89 7.13 12.88
C TYR A 298 -7.20 6.80 12.16
N HIS A 299 -7.54 7.55 11.12
CA HIS A 299 -8.70 7.25 10.30
C HIS A 299 -8.58 5.87 9.62
N SER A 300 -7.42 5.59 9.00
CA SER A 300 -7.16 4.28 8.35
C SER A 300 -7.19 3.10 9.34
N ALA A 301 -6.82 3.35 10.60
CA ALA A 301 -6.86 2.38 11.69
C ALA A 301 -8.25 2.24 12.37
N GLY A 302 -9.29 2.93 11.85
CA GLY A 302 -10.65 2.92 12.43
C GLY A 302 -10.82 3.78 13.69
N ARG A 303 -9.80 4.53 14.11
CA ARG A 303 -9.84 5.45 15.26
C ARG A 303 -10.39 6.82 14.84
N HIS A 304 -11.62 6.85 14.32
CA HIS A 304 -12.20 8.03 13.70
C HIS A 304 -12.31 9.24 14.66
N GLY A 305 -12.68 9.03 15.93
CA GLY A 305 -12.75 10.11 16.92
C GLY A 305 -11.40 10.80 17.20
N ASP A 306 -10.32 10.03 17.28
CA ASP A 306 -8.97 10.57 17.47
C ASP A 306 -8.50 11.32 16.22
N ALA A 307 -8.80 10.78 15.04
CA ALA A 307 -8.52 11.43 13.76
C ALA A 307 -9.23 12.78 13.64
N ILE A 308 -10.52 12.84 13.94
CA ILE A 308 -11.33 14.07 13.90
C ILE A 308 -10.79 15.09 14.90
N THR A 309 -10.48 14.68 16.13
CA THR A 309 -9.97 15.59 17.16
C THR A 309 -8.63 16.20 16.74
N LEU A 310 -7.70 15.37 16.25
CA LEU A 310 -6.40 15.84 15.81
C LEU A 310 -6.49 16.71 14.55
N ALA A 311 -7.28 16.31 13.56
CA ALA A 311 -7.48 17.06 12.32
C ALA A 311 -8.21 18.40 12.59
N GLY A 312 -9.20 18.43 13.48
CA GLY A 312 -9.92 19.63 13.90
C GLY A 312 -8.99 20.66 14.54
N ASN A 313 -8.23 20.24 15.56
CA ASN A 313 -7.25 21.13 16.20
C ASN A 313 -6.20 21.63 15.20
N THR A 314 -5.76 20.77 14.28
CA THR A 314 -4.76 21.13 13.26
C THR A 314 -5.35 22.10 12.23
N TYR A 315 -6.62 21.94 11.86
CA TYR A 315 -7.34 22.83 10.95
C TYR A 315 -7.46 24.23 11.55
N ASP A 316 -7.88 24.33 12.82
CA ASP A 316 -7.96 25.61 13.53
C ASP A 316 -6.59 26.31 13.62
N ASP A 317 -5.54 25.55 13.92
CA ASP A 317 -4.16 26.05 13.93
C ASP A 317 -3.72 26.54 12.53
N CYS A 318 -4.06 25.82 11.46
CA CYS A 318 -3.76 26.21 10.08
C CYS A 318 -4.51 27.47 9.67
N VAL A 319 -5.80 27.59 9.98
CA VAL A 319 -6.60 28.79 9.70
C VAL A 319 -6.01 30.00 10.42
N ARG A 320 -5.61 29.85 11.69
CA ARG A 320 -4.99 30.93 12.48
C ARG A 320 -3.62 31.36 11.97
N THR A 321 -2.80 30.43 11.50
CA THR A 321 -1.37 30.68 11.18
C THR A 321 -1.12 30.94 9.69
N LEU A 322 -1.74 30.15 8.82
CA LEU A 322 -1.57 30.19 7.36
C LEU A 322 -2.73 30.90 6.65
N GLY A 323 -3.90 30.97 7.31
CA GLY A 323 -5.13 31.51 6.75
C GLY A 323 -6.05 30.42 6.18
N PRO A 324 -7.35 30.75 5.98
CA PRO A 324 -8.36 29.80 5.55
C PRO A 324 -8.20 29.34 4.09
N VAL A 325 -7.62 30.18 3.22
CA VAL A 325 -7.45 29.90 1.78
C VAL A 325 -6.13 29.19 1.43
N HIS A 326 -5.28 28.90 2.42
CA HIS A 326 -3.98 28.28 2.17
C HIS A 326 -4.14 26.82 1.74
N SER A 327 -3.36 26.37 0.75
CA SER A 327 -3.45 25.01 0.19
C SER A 327 -3.33 23.91 1.26
N PHE A 328 -2.40 24.09 2.20
CA PHE A 328 -2.22 23.18 3.32
C PHE A 328 -3.44 23.12 4.26
N THR A 329 -4.15 24.23 4.48
CA THR A 329 -5.40 24.27 5.26
C THR A 329 -6.46 23.38 4.60
N PHE A 330 -6.54 23.37 3.26
CA PHE A 330 -7.43 22.45 2.54
C PHE A 330 -7.01 20.99 2.63
N THR A 331 -5.71 20.68 2.71
CA THR A 331 -5.24 19.31 2.98
C THR A 331 -5.71 18.80 4.34
N VAL A 332 -5.72 19.67 5.37
CA VAL A 332 -6.26 19.30 6.69
C VAL A 332 -7.78 19.17 6.65
N LEU A 333 -8.45 20.10 5.96
CA LEU A 333 -9.91 20.09 5.79
C LEU A 333 -10.40 18.79 5.12
N ASP A 334 -9.70 18.33 4.08
CA ASP A 334 -9.97 17.06 3.39
C ASP A 334 -9.96 15.89 4.37
N THR A 335 -8.91 15.82 5.21
CA THR A 335 -8.77 14.78 6.25
C THR A 335 -9.90 14.87 7.30
N LEU A 336 -10.27 16.08 7.71
CA LEU A 336 -11.32 16.31 8.71
C LEU A 336 -12.71 15.95 8.17
N LEU A 337 -13.05 16.37 6.95
CA LEU A 337 -14.34 16.05 6.31
C LEU A 337 -14.46 14.55 6.04
N ALA A 338 -13.39 13.89 5.58
CA ALA A 338 -13.34 12.44 5.45
C ALA A 338 -13.54 11.73 6.80
N GLY A 339 -12.94 12.26 7.87
CA GLY A 339 -13.14 11.80 9.24
C GLY A 339 -14.61 11.85 9.66
N TYR A 340 -15.27 13.00 9.49
CA TYR A 340 -16.69 13.15 9.82
C TYR A 340 -17.60 12.21 9.04
N LEU A 341 -17.34 12.00 7.74
CA LEU A 341 -18.13 11.06 6.93
C LEU A 341 -18.02 9.62 7.42
N ALA A 342 -16.80 9.16 7.77
CA ALA A 342 -16.60 7.79 8.24
C ALA A 342 -17.14 7.54 9.65
N ASP A 343 -17.10 8.55 10.53
CA ASP A 343 -17.72 8.46 11.86
C ASP A 343 -19.26 8.60 11.82
N GLY A 344 -19.82 9.02 10.68
CA GLY A 344 -21.26 9.27 10.52
C GLY A 344 -21.72 10.61 11.10
N GLN A 345 -20.81 11.55 11.36
CA GLN A 345 -21.14 12.91 11.81
C GLN A 345 -21.53 13.81 10.64
N LEU A 346 -22.62 13.44 9.97
CA LEU A 346 -23.02 14.02 8.68
C LEU A 346 -23.36 15.52 8.77
N ASP A 347 -24.04 15.94 9.84
CA ASP A 347 -24.38 17.36 10.05
C ASP A 347 -23.14 18.22 10.29
N ALA A 348 -22.11 17.68 10.97
CA ALA A 348 -20.85 18.39 11.18
C ALA A 348 -20.08 18.56 9.86
N ALA A 349 -20.06 17.51 9.01
CA ALA A 349 -19.47 17.57 7.68
C ALA A 349 -20.18 18.61 6.79
N ILE A 350 -21.52 18.60 6.78
CA ILE A 350 -22.34 19.56 6.00
C ILE A 350 -22.05 20.99 6.48
N GLY A 351 -22.15 21.24 7.78
CA GLY A 351 -21.96 22.57 8.35
C GLY A 351 -20.56 23.12 8.10
N LEU A 352 -19.52 22.30 8.28
CA LEU A 352 -18.14 22.71 8.00
C LEU A 352 -17.93 23.02 6.51
N ALA A 353 -18.42 22.16 5.62
CA ALA A 353 -18.31 22.39 4.18
C ALA A 353 -19.06 23.66 3.73
N GLU A 354 -20.24 23.93 4.28
CA GLU A 354 -20.99 25.18 4.03
C GLU A 354 -20.26 26.43 4.50
N ASN A 355 -19.68 26.38 5.70
CA ASN A 355 -18.89 27.48 6.24
C ASN A 355 -17.69 27.77 5.34
N VAL A 356 -16.92 26.76 4.96
CA VAL A 356 -15.74 26.92 4.09
C VAL A 356 -16.13 27.48 2.72
N LEU A 357 -17.20 26.98 2.10
CA LEU A 357 -17.68 27.50 0.81
C LEU A 357 -18.13 28.96 0.91
N THR A 358 -18.70 29.36 2.05
CA THR A 358 -19.15 30.73 2.30
C THR A 358 -17.99 31.69 2.56
N GLU A 359 -17.02 31.27 3.37
CA GLU A 359 -15.87 32.10 3.76
C GLU A 359 -14.82 32.19 2.65
N CYS A 360 -14.45 31.06 2.02
CA CYS A 360 -13.38 31.01 1.03
C CYS A 360 -13.87 31.24 -0.41
N GLY A 361 -15.17 31.12 -0.66
CA GLY A 361 -15.77 31.26 -1.99
C GLY A 361 -15.49 32.61 -2.67
N PRO A 362 -15.68 33.76 -1.98
CA PRO A 362 -15.41 35.08 -2.57
C PRO A 362 -13.96 35.31 -2.98
N ASP A 363 -13.00 34.77 -2.22
CA ASP A 363 -11.57 35.00 -2.43
C ASP A 363 -10.98 34.09 -3.52
N LEU A 364 -11.37 32.81 -3.52
CA LEU A 364 -10.85 31.81 -4.47
C LEU A 364 -11.64 31.77 -5.78
N GLY A 365 -12.91 32.20 -5.75
CA GLY A 365 -13.87 32.01 -6.83
C GLY A 365 -14.47 30.60 -6.85
N ALA A 366 -15.70 30.49 -7.34
CA ALA A 366 -16.49 29.24 -7.33
C ALA A 366 -15.86 28.08 -8.13
N ASP A 367 -14.95 28.40 -9.05
CA ASP A 367 -14.28 27.46 -9.97
C ASP A 367 -12.96 26.89 -9.39
N HIS A 368 -12.59 27.26 -8.16
CA HIS A 368 -11.33 26.84 -7.58
C HIS A 368 -11.34 25.33 -7.22
N PRO A 369 -10.34 24.52 -7.64
CA PRO A 369 -10.33 23.06 -7.40
C PRO A 369 -10.50 22.64 -5.94
N ALA A 370 -9.94 23.42 -5.00
CA ALA A 370 -10.10 23.14 -3.57
C ALA A 370 -11.58 23.19 -3.11
N LEU A 371 -12.40 24.05 -3.72
CA LEU A 371 -13.83 24.13 -3.40
C LEU A 371 -14.62 22.99 -4.05
N PHE A 372 -14.13 22.37 -5.13
CA PHE A 372 -14.74 21.17 -5.71
C PHE A 372 -14.64 19.97 -4.79
N ALA A 373 -13.50 19.78 -4.12
CA ALA A 373 -13.35 18.76 -3.09
C ALA A 373 -14.39 18.98 -1.96
N VAL A 374 -14.50 20.21 -1.45
CA VAL A 374 -15.46 20.55 -0.38
C VAL A 374 -16.91 20.31 -0.82
N ARG A 375 -17.28 20.69 -2.05
CA ARG A 375 -18.61 20.39 -2.64
C ARG A 375 -18.85 18.88 -2.74
N ALA A 376 -17.84 18.09 -3.11
CA ALA A 376 -17.95 16.63 -3.18
C ALA A 376 -18.19 16.00 -1.80
N TYR A 377 -17.47 16.45 -0.77
CA TYR A 377 -17.70 16.01 0.62
C TYR A 377 -19.10 16.34 1.12
N ARG A 378 -19.58 17.56 0.85
CA ARG A 378 -20.94 17.97 1.20
C ARG A 378 -22.00 17.13 0.49
N ALA A 379 -21.82 16.88 -0.81
CA ALA A 379 -22.72 16.01 -1.56
C ALA A 379 -22.78 14.59 -0.99
N GLU A 380 -21.63 14.04 -0.58
CA GLU A 380 -21.59 12.73 0.06
C GLU A 380 -22.26 12.73 1.43
N ALA A 381 -22.06 13.78 2.21
CA ALA A 381 -22.72 13.91 3.51
C ALA A 381 -24.25 13.92 3.34
N TYR A 382 -24.77 14.62 2.32
CA TYR A 382 -26.19 14.55 1.98
C TYR A 382 -26.63 13.15 1.55
N ARG A 383 -25.86 12.45 0.71
CA ARG A 383 -26.18 11.07 0.29
C ARG A 383 -26.24 10.11 1.47
N ASN A 384 -25.23 10.17 2.35
CA ASN A 384 -25.16 9.31 3.54
C ASN A 384 -26.28 9.64 4.55
N ALA A 385 -26.81 10.87 4.51
CA ALA A 385 -27.95 11.30 5.31
C ALA A 385 -29.30 11.00 4.64
N ASP A 386 -29.31 10.31 3.50
CA ASP A 386 -30.49 10.04 2.66
C ASP A 386 -31.21 11.31 2.16
N ARG A 387 -30.49 12.43 2.10
CA ARG A 387 -30.97 13.74 1.60
C ARG A 387 -30.69 13.86 0.10
N LEU A 388 -31.21 12.93 -0.68
CA LEU A 388 -30.91 12.80 -2.11
C LEU A 388 -31.35 14.02 -2.94
N ASP A 389 -32.40 14.71 -2.53
CA ASP A 389 -32.90 15.93 -3.16
C ASP A 389 -31.91 17.10 -3.09
N GLU A 390 -31.01 17.11 -2.09
CA GLU A 390 -29.94 18.11 -1.96
C GLU A 390 -28.63 17.61 -2.59
N ALA A 391 -28.35 16.30 -2.49
CA ALA A 391 -27.15 15.70 -3.06
C ALA A 391 -27.11 15.77 -4.59
N ILE A 392 -28.21 15.41 -5.26
CA ILE A 392 -28.24 15.27 -6.72
C ILE A 392 -27.97 16.60 -7.44
N PRO A 393 -28.68 17.72 -7.13
CA PRO A 393 -28.40 18.99 -7.80
C PRO A 393 -26.97 19.48 -7.56
N LEU A 394 -26.41 19.23 -6.38
CA LEU A 394 -25.03 19.57 -6.05
C LEU A 394 -24.03 18.75 -6.90
N LEU A 395 -24.28 17.45 -7.06
CA LEU A 395 -23.46 16.57 -7.89
C LEU A 395 -23.59 16.87 -9.39
N GLU A 396 -24.78 17.17 -9.88
CA GLU A 396 -25.02 17.60 -11.27
C GLU A 396 -24.23 18.89 -11.58
N SER A 397 -24.35 19.90 -10.71
CA SER A 397 -23.62 21.15 -10.85
C SER A 397 -22.10 20.95 -10.74
N LEU A 398 -21.64 20.14 -9.79
CA LEU A 398 -20.21 19.86 -9.60
C LEU A 398 -19.63 19.09 -10.79
N ALA A 399 -20.36 18.12 -11.33
CA ALA A 399 -19.94 17.37 -12.51
C ALA A 399 -19.80 18.30 -13.72
N ALA A 400 -20.77 19.18 -13.96
CA ALA A 400 -20.73 20.16 -15.05
C ALA A 400 -19.54 21.13 -14.90
N ASP A 401 -19.27 21.61 -13.69
CA ASP A 401 -18.12 22.49 -13.42
C ASP A 401 -16.78 21.77 -13.64
N ARG A 402 -16.64 20.54 -13.12
CA ARG A 402 -15.42 19.72 -13.30
C ARG A 402 -15.20 19.35 -14.76
N GLU A 403 -16.24 18.99 -15.49
CA GLU A 403 -16.16 18.72 -16.93
C GLU A 403 -15.71 19.95 -17.71
N ARG A 404 -16.25 21.13 -17.40
CA ARG A 404 -15.88 22.41 -18.04
C ARG A 404 -14.43 22.80 -17.77
N ILE A 405 -13.91 22.57 -16.56
CA ILE A 405 -12.61 23.10 -16.10
C ILE A 405 -11.49 22.07 -16.23
N LEU A 406 -11.72 20.86 -15.75
CA LEU A 406 -10.74 19.78 -15.74
C LEU A 406 -10.81 18.91 -17.01
N GLY A 407 -11.95 18.95 -17.70
CA GLY A 407 -12.25 18.08 -18.83
C GLY A 407 -13.05 16.84 -18.43
N ALA A 408 -13.67 16.21 -19.43
CA ALA A 408 -14.55 15.06 -19.24
C ALA A 408 -13.77 13.79 -18.82
N GLU A 409 -12.51 13.66 -19.25
CA GLU A 409 -11.65 12.51 -18.95
C GLU A 409 -10.90 12.62 -17.62
N HIS A 410 -11.01 13.73 -16.90
CA HIS A 410 -10.30 13.92 -15.63
C HIS A 410 -10.86 12.98 -14.55
N SER A 411 -9.97 12.37 -13.76
CA SER A 411 -10.35 11.40 -12.71
C SER A 411 -11.41 11.94 -11.75
N ASP A 412 -11.25 13.17 -11.27
CA ASP A 412 -12.27 13.82 -10.42
C ASP A 412 -13.64 13.99 -11.09
N THR A 413 -13.67 14.24 -12.40
CA THR A 413 -14.92 14.34 -13.18
C THR A 413 -15.59 12.97 -13.19
N LEU A 414 -14.85 11.92 -13.57
CA LEU A 414 -15.35 10.54 -13.59
C LEU A 414 -15.84 10.08 -12.22
N HIS A 415 -15.10 10.39 -11.14
CA HIS A 415 -15.49 10.07 -9.78
C HIS A 415 -16.79 10.79 -9.37
N THR A 416 -16.97 12.05 -9.79
CA THR A 416 -18.20 12.80 -9.53
C THR A 416 -19.38 12.20 -10.29
N LEU A 417 -19.19 11.83 -11.55
CA LEU A 417 -20.22 11.17 -12.35
C LEU A 417 -20.61 9.82 -11.76
N GLY A 418 -19.64 9.04 -11.25
CA GLY A 418 -19.91 7.79 -10.53
C GLY A 418 -20.73 8.00 -9.25
N ARG A 419 -20.44 9.05 -8.47
CA ARG A 419 -21.26 9.43 -7.30
C ARG A 419 -22.67 9.86 -7.70
N LEU A 420 -22.81 10.66 -8.77
CA LEU A 420 -24.10 11.07 -9.31
C LEU A 420 -24.92 9.87 -9.78
N LEU A 421 -24.29 8.93 -10.47
CA LEU A 421 -24.90 7.67 -10.89
C LEU A 421 -25.42 6.88 -9.69
N GLY A 422 -24.62 6.76 -8.63
CA GLY A 422 -25.05 6.16 -7.37
C GLY A 422 -26.20 6.90 -6.70
N ALA A 423 -26.21 8.23 -6.75
CA ALA A 423 -27.29 9.06 -6.20
C ALA A 423 -28.61 8.88 -6.96
N TYR A 424 -28.57 8.85 -8.31
CA TYR A 424 -29.76 8.54 -9.12
C TYR A 424 -30.32 7.16 -8.82
N TRP A 425 -29.44 6.15 -8.70
CA TRP A 425 -29.84 4.80 -8.32
C TRP A 425 -30.57 4.77 -6.98
N SER A 426 -29.98 5.37 -5.94
CA SER A 426 -30.60 5.45 -4.61
C SER A 426 -31.95 6.19 -4.63
N ALA A 427 -32.09 7.20 -5.48
CA ALA A 427 -33.34 7.94 -5.66
C ALA A 427 -34.37 7.21 -6.54
N SER A 428 -34.08 5.98 -7.00
CA SER A 428 -34.89 5.24 -7.97
C SER A 428 -35.12 5.98 -9.30
N ARG A 429 -34.23 6.92 -9.65
CA ARG A 429 -34.20 7.67 -10.91
C ARG A 429 -33.45 6.86 -11.97
N PHE A 430 -34.02 5.69 -12.31
CA PHE A 430 -33.35 4.68 -13.13
C PHE A 430 -33.07 5.14 -14.57
N ASP A 431 -33.93 5.99 -15.14
CA ASP A 431 -33.73 6.51 -16.49
C ASP A 431 -32.52 7.45 -16.54
N GLU A 432 -32.39 8.36 -15.57
CA GLU A 432 -31.22 9.25 -15.47
C GLU A 432 -29.94 8.49 -15.13
N ALA A 433 -30.03 7.47 -14.25
CA ALA A 433 -28.91 6.59 -13.96
C ALA A 433 -28.44 5.83 -15.21
N GLY A 434 -29.36 5.24 -15.98
CA GLY A 434 -29.07 4.52 -17.20
C GLY A 434 -28.42 5.43 -18.26
N ALA A 435 -29.04 6.57 -18.54
CA ALA A 435 -28.52 7.53 -19.50
C ALA A 435 -27.12 8.05 -19.12
N LEU A 436 -26.87 8.30 -17.82
CA LEU A 436 -25.56 8.72 -17.35
C LEU A 436 -24.52 7.61 -17.51
N ALA A 437 -24.83 6.37 -17.13
CA ALA A 437 -23.89 5.25 -17.26
C ALA A 437 -23.58 4.93 -18.73
N GLU A 438 -24.57 4.96 -19.62
CA GLU A 438 -24.37 4.81 -21.06
C GLU A 438 -23.46 5.91 -21.62
N ARG A 439 -23.68 7.17 -21.22
CA ARG A 439 -22.82 8.30 -21.63
C ARG A 439 -21.39 8.12 -21.13
N MET A 440 -21.20 7.76 -19.85
CA MET A 440 -19.87 7.51 -19.29
C MET A 440 -19.11 6.44 -20.08
N LEU A 441 -19.79 5.35 -20.46
CA LEU A 441 -19.19 4.28 -21.25
C LEU A 441 -18.89 4.72 -22.69
N ALA A 442 -19.76 5.53 -23.30
CA ALA A 442 -19.54 6.04 -24.65
C ALA A 442 -18.35 7.00 -24.73
N ASP A 443 -18.21 7.88 -23.73
CA ASP A 443 -17.27 9.00 -23.78
C ASP A 443 -15.92 8.68 -23.10
N HIS A 444 -15.88 7.74 -22.15
CA HIS A 444 -14.72 7.56 -21.26
C HIS A 444 -14.23 6.12 -21.09
N GLU A 445 -14.76 5.14 -21.85
CA GLU A 445 -14.35 3.74 -21.71
C GLU A 445 -12.83 3.53 -21.91
N ALA A 446 -12.19 4.30 -22.80
CA ALA A 446 -10.76 4.16 -23.08
C ALA A 446 -9.85 4.74 -21.98
N THR A 447 -10.36 5.61 -21.11
CA THR A 447 -9.58 6.33 -20.09
C THR A 447 -9.86 5.85 -18.67
N MET A 448 -11.01 5.19 -18.44
CA MET A 448 -11.34 4.58 -17.14
C MET A 448 -10.34 3.49 -16.75
N SER A 449 -10.07 3.40 -15.44
CA SER A 449 -9.43 2.20 -14.89
C SER A 449 -10.32 0.97 -15.10
N ILE A 450 -9.74 -0.23 -15.11
CA ILE A 450 -10.54 -1.46 -15.21
C ILE A 450 -11.58 -1.54 -14.08
N ALA A 451 -11.24 -1.09 -12.88
CA ALA A 451 -12.16 -1.09 -11.74
C ALA A 451 -13.38 -0.18 -11.98
N ASP A 452 -13.14 1.06 -12.46
CA ASP A 452 -14.21 2.02 -12.74
C ASP A 452 -15.10 1.53 -13.90
N LEU A 453 -14.49 1.00 -14.96
CA LEU A 453 -15.22 0.44 -16.11
C LEU A 453 -16.17 -0.69 -15.66
N LEU A 454 -15.68 -1.62 -14.83
CA LEU A 454 -16.50 -2.71 -14.30
C LEU A 454 -17.59 -2.19 -13.36
N ALA A 455 -17.32 -1.17 -12.54
CA ALA A 455 -18.30 -0.57 -11.65
C ALA A 455 -19.45 0.12 -12.41
N VAL A 456 -19.15 0.91 -13.44
CA VAL A 456 -20.16 1.58 -14.28
C VAL A 456 -21.00 0.56 -15.04
N ARG A 457 -20.37 -0.46 -15.64
CA ARG A 457 -21.11 -1.53 -16.35
C ARG A 457 -22.03 -2.32 -15.43
N ARG A 458 -21.57 -2.64 -14.22
CA ARG A 458 -22.39 -3.33 -13.21
C ARG A 458 -23.58 -2.48 -12.80
N LYS A 459 -23.36 -1.18 -12.56
CA LYS A 459 -24.44 -0.26 -12.21
C LYS A 459 -25.45 -0.08 -13.33
N LEU A 460 -25.01 -0.02 -14.60
CA LEU A 460 -25.91 -0.02 -15.75
C LEU A 460 -26.71 -1.33 -15.86
N ALA A 461 -26.08 -2.47 -15.58
CA ALA A 461 -26.79 -3.74 -15.52
C ALA A 461 -27.83 -3.78 -14.38
N ASP A 462 -27.54 -3.19 -13.22
CA ASP A 462 -28.53 -3.03 -12.13
C ASP A 462 -29.74 -2.19 -12.58
N VAL A 463 -29.49 -1.09 -13.33
CA VAL A 463 -30.54 -0.24 -13.91
C VAL A 463 -31.42 -1.03 -14.89
N TYR A 464 -30.80 -1.79 -15.77
CA TYR A 464 -31.53 -2.67 -16.67
C TYR A 464 -32.31 -3.75 -15.93
N TRP A 465 -31.75 -4.30 -14.85
CA TRP A 465 -32.46 -5.25 -13.99
C TRP A 465 -33.70 -4.64 -13.35
N ALA A 466 -33.58 -3.46 -12.74
CA ALA A 466 -34.69 -2.74 -12.12
C ALA A 466 -35.82 -2.39 -13.11
N THR A 467 -35.47 -2.26 -14.39
CA THR A 467 -36.41 -1.97 -15.49
C THR A 467 -36.85 -3.22 -16.27
N ASN A 468 -36.54 -4.43 -15.76
CA ASN A 468 -36.83 -5.74 -16.38
C ASN A 468 -36.22 -5.97 -17.79
N ARG A 469 -35.13 -5.27 -18.09
CA ARG A 469 -34.36 -5.35 -19.34
C ARG A 469 -33.20 -6.35 -19.20
N PHE A 470 -33.52 -7.61 -18.90
CA PHE A 470 -32.52 -8.62 -18.53
C PHE A 470 -31.53 -8.96 -19.65
N ASP A 471 -31.95 -8.85 -20.90
CA ASP A 471 -31.08 -9.11 -22.05
C ASP A 471 -30.00 -8.04 -22.19
N GLU A 472 -30.39 -6.76 -22.07
CA GLU A 472 -29.43 -5.66 -22.08
C GLU A 472 -28.48 -5.70 -20.86
N ALA A 473 -28.97 -6.16 -19.69
CA ALA A 473 -28.12 -6.42 -18.54
C ALA A 473 -27.06 -7.48 -18.84
N ALA A 474 -27.45 -8.59 -19.47
CA ALA A 474 -26.53 -9.66 -19.86
C ALA A 474 -25.50 -9.19 -20.90
N GLU A 475 -25.91 -8.36 -21.88
CA GLU A 475 -25.01 -7.81 -22.90
C GLU A 475 -23.93 -6.91 -22.30
N VAL A 476 -24.32 -5.95 -21.45
CA VAL A 476 -23.36 -5.03 -20.81
C VAL A 476 -22.39 -5.79 -19.90
N LEU A 477 -22.87 -6.78 -19.16
CA LEU A 477 -22.02 -7.60 -18.30
C LEU A 477 -21.11 -8.55 -19.09
N THR A 478 -21.52 -9.01 -20.27
CA THR A 478 -20.67 -9.83 -21.15
C THR A 478 -19.43 -9.06 -21.61
N ILE A 479 -19.60 -7.78 -21.92
CA ILE A 479 -18.47 -6.87 -22.21
C ILE A 479 -17.57 -6.73 -20.97
N ALA A 480 -18.18 -6.52 -19.80
CA ALA A 480 -17.45 -6.43 -18.52
C ALA A 480 -16.64 -7.70 -18.21
N ALA A 481 -17.23 -8.89 -18.35
CA ALA A 481 -16.57 -10.18 -18.15
C ALA A 481 -15.40 -10.39 -19.12
N THR A 482 -15.53 -9.92 -20.36
CA THR A 482 -14.46 -9.99 -21.36
C THR A 482 -13.27 -9.10 -20.95
N ALA A 483 -13.53 -7.89 -20.48
CA ALA A 483 -12.49 -6.99 -19.98
C ALA A 483 -11.82 -7.56 -18.72
N ALA A 484 -12.62 -7.98 -17.72
CA ALA A 484 -12.12 -8.61 -16.49
C ALA A 484 -11.27 -9.87 -16.81
N GLY A 485 -11.72 -10.71 -17.73
CA GLY A 485 -10.98 -11.91 -18.15
C GLY A 485 -9.62 -11.61 -18.79
N ARG A 486 -9.47 -10.48 -19.50
CA ARG A 486 -8.19 -10.06 -20.09
C ARG A 486 -7.21 -9.49 -19.06
N HIS A 487 -7.72 -8.74 -18.07
CA HIS A 487 -6.88 -8.02 -17.11
C HIS A 487 -6.60 -8.81 -15.81
N LEU A 488 -7.62 -9.48 -15.29
CA LEU A 488 -7.55 -10.21 -14.01
C LEU A 488 -7.36 -11.72 -14.22
N GLY A 489 -7.67 -12.21 -15.42
CA GLY A 489 -7.68 -13.63 -15.76
C GLY A 489 -9.07 -14.24 -15.65
N SER A 490 -9.28 -15.35 -16.35
CA SER A 490 -10.58 -16.01 -16.39
C SER A 490 -10.99 -16.60 -15.04
N GLU A 491 -10.06 -17.09 -14.24
CA GLU A 491 -10.40 -17.73 -12.94
C GLU A 491 -10.39 -16.74 -11.77
N HIS A 492 -10.21 -15.45 -12.03
CA HIS A 492 -10.31 -14.41 -11.00
C HIS A 492 -11.74 -14.36 -10.41
N PRO A 493 -11.90 -14.20 -9.08
CA PRO A 493 -13.21 -14.15 -8.42
C PRO A 493 -14.18 -13.15 -9.07
N GLU A 494 -13.73 -11.93 -9.36
CA GLU A 494 -14.58 -10.91 -10.01
C GLU A 494 -15.03 -11.32 -11.43
N THR A 495 -14.17 -11.96 -12.23
CA THR A 495 -14.54 -12.46 -13.56
C THR A 495 -15.59 -13.57 -13.45
N LEU A 496 -15.46 -14.45 -12.46
CA LEU A 496 -16.41 -15.53 -12.20
C LEU A 496 -17.75 -15.00 -11.70
N GLU A 497 -17.74 -14.04 -10.77
CA GLU A 497 -18.94 -13.39 -10.25
C GLU A 497 -19.75 -12.74 -11.38
N ILE A 498 -19.11 -11.93 -12.24
CA ILE A 498 -19.78 -11.32 -13.40
C ILE A 498 -20.37 -12.41 -14.31
N SER A 499 -19.64 -13.52 -14.52
CA SER A 499 -20.13 -14.64 -15.34
C SER A 499 -21.39 -15.28 -14.76
N VAL A 500 -21.47 -15.44 -13.43
CA VAL A 500 -22.66 -15.95 -12.73
C VAL A 500 -23.85 -15.01 -12.92
N ILE A 501 -23.63 -13.70 -12.80
CA ILE A 501 -24.68 -12.69 -12.98
C ILE A 501 -25.22 -12.72 -14.42
N ILE A 502 -24.37 -12.88 -15.44
CA ILE A 502 -24.82 -13.02 -16.84
C ILE A 502 -25.70 -14.27 -17.02
N ALA A 503 -25.28 -15.42 -16.50
CA ALA A 503 -26.06 -16.66 -16.59
C ALA A 503 -27.40 -16.52 -15.85
N TYR A 504 -27.42 -15.78 -14.74
CA TYR A 504 -28.64 -15.47 -14.01
C TYR A 504 -29.56 -14.51 -14.78
N ALA A 505 -29.01 -13.47 -15.42
CA ALA A 505 -29.77 -12.58 -16.29
C ALA A 505 -30.48 -13.34 -17.42
N HIS A 506 -29.78 -14.28 -18.08
CA HIS A 506 -30.40 -15.14 -19.09
C HIS A 506 -31.48 -16.05 -18.51
N THR A 507 -31.32 -16.54 -17.27
CA THR A 507 -32.35 -17.32 -16.58
C THR A 507 -33.61 -16.48 -16.33
N CYS A 508 -33.46 -15.23 -15.88
CA CYS A 508 -34.56 -14.29 -15.69
C CYS A 508 -35.25 -13.90 -17.01
N ALA A 509 -34.49 -13.81 -18.11
CA ALA A 509 -35.02 -13.62 -19.46
C ALA A 509 -35.68 -14.88 -20.05
N GLY A 510 -35.66 -16.02 -19.35
CA GLY A 510 -36.20 -17.29 -19.84
C GLY A 510 -35.35 -18.00 -20.90
N ARG A 511 -34.12 -17.52 -21.16
CA ARG A 511 -33.16 -18.08 -22.13
C ARG A 511 -32.33 -19.22 -21.52
N PHE A 512 -33.03 -20.28 -21.10
CA PHE A 512 -32.41 -21.42 -20.43
C PHE A 512 -31.44 -22.22 -21.32
N ASP A 513 -31.64 -22.18 -22.63
CA ASP A 513 -30.75 -22.76 -23.64
C ASP A 513 -29.35 -22.12 -23.63
N THR A 514 -29.27 -20.83 -23.27
CA THR A 514 -28.01 -20.10 -23.08
C THR A 514 -27.51 -20.23 -21.64
N ALA A 515 -28.39 -20.09 -20.64
CA ALA A 515 -28.00 -20.08 -19.23
C ALA A 515 -27.40 -21.41 -18.73
N ILE A 516 -27.99 -22.55 -19.11
CA ILE A 516 -27.54 -23.88 -18.67
C ILE A 516 -26.06 -24.14 -19.03
N PRO A 517 -25.62 -24.08 -20.30
CA PRO A 517 -24.23 -24.35 -20.64
C PRO A 517 -23.26 -23.34 -20.02
N MET A 518 -23.70 -22.09 -19.80
CA MET A 518 -22.91 -21.10 -19.05
C MET A 518 -22.70 -21.55 -17.60
N TYR A 519 -23.76 -21.92 -16.89
CA TYR A 519 -23.66 -22.40 -15.52
C TYR A 519 -22.79 -23.65 -15.40
N GLU A 520 -22.88 -24.61 -16.33
CA GLU A 520 -22.01 -25.79 -16.35
C GLU A 520 -20.53 -25.42 -16.47
N GLY A 521 -20.21 -24.49 -17.38
CA GLY A 521 -18.85 -23.99 -17.57
C GLY A 521 -18.32 -23.21 -16.37
N ILE A 522 -19.14 -22.35 -15.77
CA ILE A 522 -18.80 -21.57 -14.57
C ILE A 522 -18.60 -22.50 -13.37
N LEU A 523 -19.50 -23.45 -13.15
CA LEU A 523 -19.42 -24.41 -12.05
C LEU A 523 -18.10 -25.20 -12.11
N THR A 524 -17.71 -25.66 -13.31
CA THR A 524 -16.45 -26.36 -13.53
C THR A 524 -15.22 -25.50 -13.18
N ARG A 525 -15.26 -24.19 -13.48
CA ARG A 525 -14.19 -23.25 -13.13
C ARG A 525 -14.16 -22.96 -11.63
N MET A 526 -15.31 -22.69 -11.01
CA MET A 526 -15.39 -22.41 -9.57
C MET A 526 -15.02 -23.63 -8.72
N GLN A 527 -15.38 -24.84 -9.13
CA GLN A 527 -14.93 -26.07 -8.47
C GLN A 527 -13.40 -26.22 -8.47
N ARG A 528 -12.71 -25.78 -9.54
CA ARG A 528 -11.25 -25.81 -9.60
C ARG A 528 -10.61 -24.68 -8.79
N ALA A 529 -11.17 -23.47 -8.84
CA ALA A 529 -10.61 -22.29 -8.21
C ALA A 529 -10.88 -22.20 -6.69
N LEU A 530 -12.12 -22.49 -6.28
CA LEU A 530 -12.60 -22.31 -4.90
C LEU A 530 -12.90 -23.63 -4.19
N GLY A 531 -13.09 -24.71 -4.93
CA GLY A 531 -13.50 -26.01 -4.43
C GLY A 531 -15.00 -26.27 -4.57
N PRO A 532 -15.42 -27.55 -4.53
CA PRO A 532 -16.82 -27.96 -4.76
C PRO A 532 -17.78 -27.59 -3.64
N ASP A 533 -17.29 -27.47 -2.40
CA ASP A 533 -18.10 -27.16 -1.21
C ASP A 533 -18.04 -25.68 -0.82
N HIS A 534 -17.38 -24.83 -1.62
CA HIS A 534 -17.39 -23.39 -1.41
C HIS A 534 -18.80 -22.83 -1.63
N ILE A 535 -19.23 -21.89 -0.78
CA ILE A 535 -20.60 -21.36 -0.78
C ILE A 535 -21.01 -20.79 -2.14
N GLU A 536 -20.13 -20.01 -2.77
CA GLU A 536 -20.40 -19.47 -4.11
C GLU A 536 -20.52 -20.56 -5.19
N THR A 537 -19.68 -21.61 -5.14
CA THR A 537 -19.78 -22.76 -6.05
C THR A 537 -21.12 -23.47 -5.88
N LEU A 538 -21.58 -23.63 -4.64
CA LEU A 538 -22.87 -24.23 -4.31
C LEU A 538 -24.04 -23.33 -4.74
N GLY A 539 -23.89 -22.01 -4.70
CA GLY A 539 -24.85 -21.05 -5.25
C GLY A 539 -25.04 -21.22 -6.76
N VAL A 540 -23.95 -21.36 -7.52
CA VAL A 540 -24.02 -21.64 -8.97
C VAL A 540 -24.67 -23.00 -9.25
N SER A 541 -24.31 -24.01 -8.46
CA SER A 541 -24.92 -25.35 -8.52
C SER A 541 -26.45 -25.30 -8.30
N HIS A 542 -26.90 -24.50 -7.32
CA HIS A 542 -28.33 -24.25 -7.08
C HIS A 542 -29.02 -23.62 -8.29
N ASN A 543 -28.42 -22.58 -8.87
CA ASN A 543 -28.98 -21.87 -10.02
C ASN A 543 -29.06 -22.76 -11.27
N LEU A 544 -28.06 -23.61 -11.50
CA LEU A 544 -28.09 -24.63 -12.56
C LEU A 544 -29.25 -25.62 -12.36
N ALA A 545 -29.45 -26.09 -11.13
CA ALA A 545 -30.56 -26.98 -10.80
C ALA A 545 -31.93 -26.31 -11.06
N HIS A 546 -32.06 -25.02 -10.73
CA HIS A 546 -33.25 -24.23 -11.04
C HIS A 546 -33.50 -24.11 -12.55
N ALA A 547 -32.44 -23.83 -13.32
CA ALA A 547 -32.53 -23.78 -14.78
C ALA A 547 -32.98 -25.13 -15.37
N TYR A 548 -32.43 -26.26 -14.88
CA TYR A 548 -32.89 -27.60 -15.26
C TYR A 548 -34.36 -27.86 -14.93
N ALA A 549 -34.80 -27.49 -13.74
CA ALA A 549 -36.20 -27.67 -13.34
C ALA A 549 -37.14 -26.88 -14.25
N SER A 550 -36.75 -25.66 -14.63
CA SER A 550 -37.56 -24.74 -15.45
C SER A 550 -37.77 -25.25 -16.88
N VAL A 551 -36.84 -26.05 -17.42
CA VAL A 551 -36.98 -26.70 -18.73
C VAL A 551 -37.53 -28.14 -18.64
N GLY A 552 -38.03 -28.56 -17.48
CA GLY A 552 -38.62 -29.89 -17.27
C GLY A 552 -37.60 -31.03 -17.12
N ARG A 553 -36.29 -30.74 -17.01
CA ARG A 553 -35.25 -31.73 -16.72
C ARG A 553 -35.20 -32.08 -15.23
N HIS A 554 -36.33 -32.55 -14.69
CA HIS A 554 -36.52 -32.74 -13.24
C HIS A 554 -35.50 -33.70 -12.60
N ARG A 555 -35.09 -34.75 -13.33
CA ARG A 555 -34.07 -35.70 -12.85
C ARG A 555 -32.71 -35.03 -12.66
N ASP A 556 -32.28 -34.22 -13.61
CA ASP A 556 -31.00 -33.50 -13.55
C ASP A 556 -31.04 -32.44 -12.45
N ALA A 557 -32.14 -31.69 -12.37
CA ALA A 557 -32.40 -30.75 -11.29
C ALA A 557 -32.37 -31.41 -9.91
N GLY A 558 -33.04 -32.56 -9.75
CA GLY A 558 -33.07 -33.33 -8.52
C GLY A 558 -31.68 -33.79 -8.08
N ASN A 559 -30.88 -34.32 -9.00
CA ASN A 559 -29.49 -34.71 -8.71
C ASN A 559 -28.65 -33.50 -8.27
N GLN A 560 -28.77 -32.37 -8.98
CA GLN A 560 -27.99 -31.17 -8.69
C GLN A 560 -28.40 -30.50 -7.38
N TYR A 561 -29.72 -30.40 -7.09
CA TYR A 561 -30.20 -29.91 -5.81
C TYR A 561 -29.76 -30.81 -4.64
N GLN A 562 -29.79 -32.13 -4.81
CA GLN A 562 -29.32 -33.07 -3.80
C GLN A 562 -27.82 -32.87 -3.51
N ALA A 563 -26.99 -32.75 -4.56
CA ALA A 563 -25.57 -32.49 -4.41
C ALA A 563 -25.31 -31.15 -3.70
N THR A 564 -26.06 -30.11 -4.07
CA THR A 564 -25.98 -28.77 -3.46
C THR A 564 -26.34 -28.81 -1.98
N MET A 565 -27.45 -29.47 -1.64
CA MET A 565 -27.90 -29.65 -0.26
C MET A 565 -26.83 -30.33 0.59
N SER A 566 -26.29 -31.46 0.14
CA SER A 566 -25.24 -32.17 0.87
C SER A 566 -23.93 -31.37 0.97
N GLY A 567 -23.60 -30.53 -0.02
CA GLY A 567 -22.47 -29.60 0.05
C GLY A 567 -22.68 -28.51 1.10
N LEU A 568 -23.87 -27.89 1.13
CA LEU A 568 -24.23 -26.88 2.12
C LEU A 568 -24.26 -27.46 3.54
N GLU A 569 -24.78 -28.68 3.72
CA GLU A 569 -24.73 -29.39 5.01
C GLU A 569 -23.30 -29.55 5.53
N ARG A 570 -22.33 -29.84 4.65
CA ARG A 570 -20.91 -29.93 5.03
C ARG A 570 -20.29 -28.56 5.30
N ALA A 571 -20.64 -27.54 4.53
CA ALA A 571 -20.00 -26.23 4.58
C ALA A 571 -20.50 -25.36 5.74
N VAL A 572 -21.81 -25.33 5.97
CA VAL A 572 -22.47 -24.41 6.93
C VAL A 572 -23.41 -25.11 7.90
N GLY A 573 -23.58 -26.43 7.77
CA GLY A 573 -24.40 -27.24 8.65
C GLY A 573 -25.84 -27.41 8.16
N PRO A 574 -26.58 -28.36 8.78
CA PRO A 574 -27.94 -28.73 8.37
C PRO A 574 -28.99 -27.67 8.68
N ASP A 575 -28.73 -26.81 9.67
CA ASP A 575 -29.64 -25.78 10.17
C ASP A 575 -29.49 -24.42 9.44
N ASP A 576 -28.47 -24.28 8.59
CA ASP A 576 -28.28 -23.03 7.83
C ASP A 576 -29.48 -22.80 6.90
N PRO A 577 -30.02 -21.57 6.83
CA PRO A 577 -31.16 -21.25 5.97
C PRO A 577 -30.99 -21.63 4.50
N ARG A 578 -29.76 -21.59 3.96
CA ARG A 578 -29.47 -22.02 2.58
C ARG A 578 -29.61 -23.54 2.44
N THR A 579 -29.15 -24.30 3.44
CA THR A 579 -29.31 -25.76 3.49
C THR A 579 -30.78 -26.16 3.54
N LEU A 580 -31.56 -25.49 4.40
CA LEU A 580 -33.00 -25.74 4.52
C LEU A 580 -33.75 -25.39 3.22
N THR A 581 -33.37 -24.29 2.56
CA THR A 581 -33.90 -23.92 1.23
C THR A 581 -33.57 -24.98 0.17
N ALA A 582 -32.34 -25.53 0.19
CA ALA A 582 -31.95 -26.61 -0.72
C ALA A 582 -32.78 -27.89 -0.47
N ARG A 583 -33.02 -28.27 0.80
CA ARG A 583 -33.90 -29.39 1.18
C ARG A 583 -35.32 -29.23 0.63
N GLY A 584 -35.91 -28.04 0.77
CA GLY A 584 -37.23 -27.73 0.20
C GLY A 584 -37.28 -27.88 -1.33
N ASN A 585 -36.19 -27.54 -2.02
CA ASN A 585 -36.07 -27.74 -3.46
C ASN A 585 -35.92 -29.20 -3.86
N VAL A 586 -35.19 -30.01 -3.09
CA VAL A 586 -35.15 -31.47 -3.29
C VAL A 586 -36.54 -32.09 -3.13
N ALA A 587 -37.30 -31.68 -2.10
CA ALA A 587 -38.67 -32.12 -1.88
C ALA A 587 -39.59 -31.76 -3.06
N ARG A 588 -39.41 -30.55 -3.62
CA ARG A 588 -40.11 -30.11 -4.84
C ARG A 588 -39.81 -31.01 -6.04
N MET A 589 -38.57 -31.46 -6.19
CA MET A 589 -38.21 -32.39 -7.26
C MET A 589 -38.80 -33.78 -7.04
N HIS A 590 -38.87 -34.26 -5.80
CA HIS A 590 -39.60 -35.51 -5.50
C HIS A 590 -41.08 -35.41 -5.85
N LEU A 591 -41.71 -34.26 -5.58
CA LEU A 591 -43.10 -34.02 -5.95
C LEU A 591 -43.29 -34.05 -7.48
N ALA A 592 -42.39 -33.39 -8.23
CA ALA A 592 -42.40 -33.40 -9.69
C ALA A 592 -42.22 -34.81 -10.29
N ASP A 593 -41.45 -35.66 -9.61
CA ASP A 593 -41.26 -37.08 -9.97
C ASP A 593 -42.38 -38.01 -9.44
N ARG A 594 -43.47 -37.46 -8.88
CA ARG A 594 -44.58 -38.21 -8.28
C ARG A 594 -44.18 -39.12 -7.11
N ARG A 595 -43.08 -38.81 -6.42
CA ARG A 595 -42.62 -39.46 -5.19
C ARG A 595 -43.20 -38.75 -3.97
N PHE A 596 -44.53 -38.80 -3.83
CA PHE A 596 -45.29 -37.99 -2.88
C PHE A 596 -44.88 -38.23 -1.43
N ASP A 597 -44.73 -39.49 -0.99
CA ASP A 597 -44.37 -39.82 0.39
C ASP A 597 -43.00 -39.22 0.76
N SER A 598 -42.00 -39.36 -0.11
CA SER A 598 -40.67 -38.79 0.10
C SER A 598 -40.69 -37.26 0.09
N ALA A 599 -41.50 -36.64 -0.79
CA ALA A 599 -41.65 -35.19 -0.83
C ALA A 599 -42.30 -34.65 0.45
N ILE A 600 -43.40 -35.27 0.89
CA ILE A 600 -44.13 -34.90 2.12
C ILE A 600 -43.21 -35.02 3.33
N GLN A 601 -42.53 -36.15 3.50
CA GLN A 601 -41.62 -36.36 4.64
C GLN A 601 -40.50 -35.30 4.67
N LEU A 602 -39.92 -34.99 3.51
CA LEU A 602 -38.85 -34.00 3.43
C LEU A 602 -39.38 -32.58 3.68
N TYR A 603 -40.56 -32.23 3.18
CA TYR A 603 -41.20 -30.95 3.48
C TYR A 603 -41.59 -30.80 4.95
N GLU A 604 -42.13 -31.85 5.60
CA GLU A 604 -42.47 -31.82 7.04
C GLU A 604 -41.23 -31.58 7.90
N SER A 605 -40.16 -32.33 7.66
CA SER A 605 -38.90 -32.13 8.38
C SER A 605 -38.29 -30.74 8.13
N THR A 606 -38.35 -30.26 6.88
CA THR A 606 -37.82 -28.93 6.51
C THR A 606 -38.65 -27.81 7.13
N LEU A 607 -39.98 -27.96 7.22
CA LEU A 607 -40.87 -26.98 7.86
C LEU A 607 -40.59 -26.88 9.36
N ALA A 608 -40.44 -28.02 10.05
CA ALA A 608 -40.12 -28.04 11.48
C ALA A 608 -38.80 -27.33 11.78
N ASP A 609 -37.78 -27.55 10.93
CA ASP A 609 -36.48 -26.87 11.07
C ASP A 609 -36.56 -25.38 10.74
N PHE A 610 -37.29 -24.98 9.68
CA PHE A 610 -37.50 -23.56 9.36
C PHE A 610 -38.26 -22.82 10.46
N GLU A 611 -39.31 -23.42 11.02
CA GLU A 611 -40.07 -22.84 12.14
C GLU A 611 -39.18 -22.63 13.37
N ARG A 612 -38.27 -23.57 13.65
CA ARG A 612 -37.31 -23.45 14.74
C ARG A 612 -36.26 -22.37 14.50
N VAL A 613 -35.72 -22.26 13.28
CA VAL A 613 -34.58 -21.38 12.95
C VAL A 613 -35.01 -19.95 12.63
N ARG A 614 -36.08 -19.77 11.84
CA ARG A 614 -36.53 -18.47 11.31
C ARG A 614 -37.84 -17.99 11.93
N GLY A 615 -38.56 -18.85 12.65
CA GLY A 615 -39.87 -18.55 13.21
C GLY A 615 -41.02 -18.90 12.27
N HIS A 616 -42.21 -18.98 12.84
CA HIS A 616 -43.44 -19.41 12.17
C HIS A 616 -43.91 -18.45 11.06
N ASP A 617 -43.72 -17.14 11.29
CA ASP A 617 -44.22 -16.05 10.43
C ASP A 617 -43.22 -15.64 9.33
N HIS A 618 -42.06 -16.29 9.24
CA HIS A 618 -41.09 -15.96 8.21
C HIS A 618 -41.61 -16.33 6.81
N PRO A 619 -41.45 -15.47 5.78
CA PRO A 619 -41.96 -15.72 4.43
C PRO A 619 -41.55 -17.08 3.85
N GLU A 620 -40.29 -17.49 4.03
CA GLU A 620 -39.81 -18.80 3.55
C GLU A 620 -40.46 -19.98 4.28
N THR A 621 -40.73 -19.85 5.58
CA THR A 621 -41.49 -20.86 6.36
C THR A 621 -42.90 -21.00 5.80
N GLY A 622 -43.54 -19.88 5.46
CA GLY A 622 -44.83 -19.86 4.77
C GLY A 622 -44.78 -20.60 3.43
N ALA A 623 -43.78 -20.31 2.60
CA ALA A 623 -43.62 -20.96 1.29
C ALA A 623 -43.46 -22.49 1.39
N ILE A 624 -42.71 -22.99 2.38
CA ILE A 624 -42.57 -24.44 2.62
C ILE A 624 -43.89 -25.06 3.08
N ARG A 625 -44.67 -24.36 3.91
CA ARG A 625 -45.98 -24.81 4.37
C ARG A 625 -46.98 -24.92 3.21
N ASP A 626 -46.99 -23.92 2.33
CA ASP A 626 -47.83 -23.94 1.13
C ASP A 626 -47.42 -25.06 0.18
N ALA A 627 -46.11 -25.28 -0.01
CA ALA A 627 -45.59 -26.39 -0.80
C ALA A 627 -45.95 -27.77 -0.22
N LEU A 628 -45.91 -27.92 1.11
CA LEU A 628 -46.36 -29.14 1.79
C LEU A 628 -47.86 -29.38 1.60
N ALA A 629 -48.69 -28.33 1.72
CA ALA A 629 -50.12 -28.43 1.47
C ALA A 629 -50.42 -28.86 0.02
N ALA A 630 -49.69 -28.29 -0.95
CA ALA A 630 -49.78 -28.69 -2.35
C ALA A 630 -49.35 -30.15 -2.55
N ALA A 631 -48.30 -30.61 -1.87
CA ALA A 631 -47.85 -32.01 -1.93
C ALA A 631 -48.94 -32.97 -1.42
N TYR A 632 -49.60 -32.64 -0.30
CA TYR A 632 -50.73 -33.41 0.24
C TYR A 632 -51.94 -33.43 -0.71
N GLN A 633 -52.26 -32.31 -1.35
CA GLN A 633 -53.34 -32.26 -2.34
C GLN A 633 -53.03 -33.14 -3.55
N ALA A 634 -51.81 -33.04 -4.09
CA ALA A 634 -51.39 -33.82 -5.24
C ALA A 634 -51.42 -35.34 -4.96
N ALA A 635 -51.01 -35.75 -3.75
CA ALA A 635 -51.07 -37.14 -3.30
C ALA A 635 -52.50 -37.69 -3.21
N ARG A 636 -53.49 -36.84 -2.86
CA ARG A 636 -54.91 -37.24 -2.77
C ARG A 636 -55.61 -37.38 -4.13
N THR A 637 -55.06 -36.76 -5.17
CA THR A 637 -55.60 -36.79 -6.54
C THR A 637 -55.05 -37.93 -7.41
N GLN A 638 -54.20 -38.77 -6.84
CA GLN A 638 -53.76 -40.05 -7.43
C GLN A 638 -54.75 -41.17 -7.15
#